data_AF-A0BIG5-F1
#
_entry.id   AF-A0BIG5-F1
#
_cell.length_a   1.000
_cell.length_b   1.000
_cell.length_c   1.000
_cell.angle_alpha   90.00
_cell.angle_beta   90.00
_cell.angle_gamma   90.00
#
_symmetry.space_group_name_H-M   'P 1'
#
loop_
_entity.id
_entity.type
_entity.pdbx_description
1 polymer ?
#
loop_
_entity_poly.entity_id
_entity_poly.type
_entity_poly.pdbx_seq_one_letter_code
_entity_poly.pdbx_strand_id
1 'polypeptide(L)'
;MSEQAPNQSNSDQNEGDIDEYDSEKVLRQVKRDLLENVNLIRRQKKLNQLYIELITDFVAERYASHLLENDHTEAELKKLIGFYKYNEKILDDIKLIYIVSKFEEDTIPDAQVIYDYFMEIGQLFFEDEEDRKILLSNEMNHISVGVSCDDNQVAIVYLVSHKDLCVTKIEDSNDGSILVYGKMLEDEVGVYALQILPFTSDSSNVSDKNENNKIGPEHIEFDRQTKCFIAKIGNQGQPCTYDIRQYIDLYTRKSPESIPYMKSTREKLNLKHVDLKLRIPVIYYPDPRYAPVESEAQQSQQQDEQDEQNLQDPPIQKLDDQYKDNLSQDENQKEDELVQKNYMFKDISNQDIKDELEIAIAEAQKQHDELYDHNVNLQQKIKQIRNKQEVYVDKIVDMTMSEHKYLNTLAYVHQIRLDLQQTQDRYNQMAQELQSKLNEKSQKCNEIRQAFLDLRRQVALKAAYSRTNKQIPEARIVEWEVQESARNKTLQELRLDALRQRNILTKQQQQLKKKEELAEGLHLIDFEQLKIENQTLNEKIEERNEDLQKQKNKNMKSVLMFSHTREKLGHVGQKFQDQEKINYKKKDTLDGLRKSLGEQKVYKDKLRTENLKLKQQTGIVNRPELMQDYSNRKSNQDQLRDELGHKEVLLLCQYVQQKLKHMQRIIEEYQNHLNQREQQ
;
A
#
# COMPACT_ATOMS: atom_id res chain seq x y z
N MET A 1 -59.35 -11.30 -13.80
CA MET A 1 -58.36 -11.98 -12.95
C MET A 1 -57.56 -12.90 -13.83
N SER A 2 -56.27 -12.58 -14.00
CA SER A 2 -55.17 -13.45 -14.44
C SER A 2 -55.42 -14.39 -15.62
N GLU A 3 -55.11 -13.93 -16.84
CA GLU A 3 -54.74 -14.82 -17.95
C GLU A 3 -53.28 -15.27 -17.75
N GLN A 4 -53.10 -16.58 -17.60
CA GLN A 4 -51.81 -17.25 -17.55
C GLN A 4 -51.37 -17.61 -18.98
N ALA A 5 -50.12 -17.28 -19.30
CA ALA A 5 -49.44 -17.63 -20.53
C ALA A 5 -49.14 -19.15 -20.61
N PRO A 6 -49.09 -19.73 -21.83
CA PRO A 6 -48.52 -21.05 -22.05
C PRO A 6 -47.05 -20.99 -22.52
N ASN A 7 -46.28 -21.96 -22.03
CA ASN A 7 -44.91 -22.33 -22.38
C ASN A 7 -44.65 -22.54 -23.89
N GLN A 8 -43.50 -22.08 -24.36
CA GLN A 8 -42.68 -22.67 -25.44
C GLN A 8 -41.20 -22.43 -25.08
N SER A 9 -40.51 -23.44 -24.52
CA SER A 9 -39.66 -24.43 -25.21
C SER A 9 -38.29 -23.87 -25.62
N ASN A 10 -37.28 -24.23 -24.82
CA ASN A 10 -35.85 -24.06 -25.05
C ASN A 10 -35.42 -24.55 -26.44
N SER A 11 -34.70 -23.68 -27.15
CA SER A 11 -33.68 -24.08 -28.12
C SER A 11 -32.41 -23.30 -27.79
N ASP A 12 -31.47 -23.97 -27.13
CA ASP A 12 -30.10 -23.51 -26.97
C ASP A 12 -29.48 -23.34 -28.37
N GLN A 13 -29.27 -22.09 -28.76
CA GLN A 13 -28.28 -21.74 -29.78
C GLN A 13 -27.13 -21.05 -29.05
N ASN A 14 -26.04 -21.81 -28.87
CA ASN A 14 -24.71 -21.26 -28.67
C ASN A 14 -24.34 -20.47 -29.94
N GLU A 15 -24.72 -19.21 -30.01
CA GLU A 15 -23.96 -18.23 -30.77
C GLU A 15 -22.80 -17.81 -29.87
N GLY A 16 -21.57 -18.04 -30.35
CA GLY A 16 -20.38 -17.55 -29.66
C GLY A 16 -20.40 -16.04 -29.71
N ASP A 17 -20.48 -15.41 -28.54
CA ASP A 17 -20.21 -14.00 -28.35
C ASP A 17 -18.80 -13.71 -28.90
N ILE A 18 -18.76 -13.12 -30.10
CA ILE A 18 -17.60 -12.38 -30.57
C ILE A 18 -17.57 -11.16 -29.66
N ASP A 19 -16.57 -11.06 -28.78
CA ASP A 19 -16.34 -9.89 -27.94
C ASP A 19 -16.35 -8.63 -28.81
N GLU A 20 -17.47 -7.90 -28.78
CA GLU A 20 -17.61 -6.59 -29.40
C GLU A 20 -16.67 -5.65 -28.64
N TYR A 21 -15.53 -5.34 -29.26
CA TYR A 21 -14.50 -4.55 -28.64
C TYR A 21 -15.00 -3.14 -28.34
N ASP A 22 -14.90 -2.70 -27.07
CA ASP A 22 -15.36 -1.38 -26.61
C ASP A 22 -14.45 -0.28 -27.19
N SER A 23 -14.85 0.26 -28.35
CA SER A 23 -14.19 1.36 -29.04
C SER A 23 -14.04 2.62 -28.17
N GLU A 24 -14.89 2.79 -27.15
CA GLU A 24 -14.79 3.92 -26.22
C GLU A 24 -13.63 3.72 -25.23
N LYS A 25 -13.30 2.47 -24.87
CA LYS A 25 -12.18 2.14 -23.99
C LYS A 25 -10.82 2.46 -24.62
N VAL A 26 -10.62 2.12 -25.88
CA VAL A 26 -9.38 2.46 -26.65
C VAL A 26 -9.20 3.96 -26.72
N LEU A 27 -10.24 4.69 -27.13
CA LEU A 27 -10.13 6.11 -27.39
C LEU A 27 -9.80 6.86 -26.09
N ARG A 28 -10.35 6.40 -24.97
CA ARG A 28 -9.95 6.86 -23.62
C ARG A 28 -8.47 6.59 -23.32
N GLN A 29 -7.99 5.38 -23.60
CA GLN A 29 -6.57 5.03 -23.41
C GLN A 29 -5.65 5.89 -24.31
N VAL A 30 -5.97 5.99 -25.60
CA VAL A 30 -5.26 6.82 -26.57
C VAL A 30 -5.16 8.26 -26.10
N LYS A 31 -6.28 8.85 -25.68
CA LYS A 31 -6.33 10.24 -25.20
C LYS A 31 -5.38 10.50 -24.04
N ARG A 32 -5.35 9.58 -23.07
CA ARG A 32 -4.43 9.64 -21.93
C ARG A 32 -2.98 9.54 -22.38
N ASP A 33 -2.66 8.54 -23.20
CA ASP A 33 -1.28 8.24 -23.58
C ASP A 33 -0.71 9.32 -24.53
N LEU A 34 -1.55 9.92 -25.38
CA LEU A 34 -1.19 11.10 -26.17
C LEU A 34 -0.80 12.30 -25.29
N LEU A 35 -1.59 12.62 -24.26
CA LEU A 35 -1.27 13.68 -23.32
C LEU A 35 0.01 13.38 -22.54
N GLU A 36 0.16 12.14 -22.07
CA GLU A 36 1.34 11.70 -21.35
C GLU A 36 2.60 11.82 -22.21
N ASN A 37 2.53 11.43 -23.49
CA ASN A 37 3.62 11.58 -24.45
C ASN A 37 4.01 13.05 -24.67
N VAL A 38 3.03 13.95 -24.82
CA VAL A 38 3.30 15.39 -24.93
C VAL A 38 4.01 15.89 -23.67
N ASN A 39 3.52 15.53 -22.49
CA ASN A 39 4.12 15.94 -21.22
C ASN A 39 5.49 15.29 -20.97
N LEU A 40 5.73 14.06 -21.42
CA LEU A 40 7.03 13.39 -21.38
C LEU A 40 8.07 14.16 -22.20
N ILE A 41 7.74 14.55 -23.42
CA ILE A 41 8.62 15.35 -24.28
C ILE A 41 8.90 16.73 -23.65
N ARG A 42 7.88 17.34 -23.05
CA ARG A 42 8.04 18.61 -22.31
C ARG A 42 8.95 18.45 -21.09
N ARG A 43 8.81 17.37 -20.30
CA ARG A 43 9.69 17.04 -19.17
C ARG A 43 11.14 16.86 -19.59
N GLN A 44 11.41 16.12 -20.66
CA GLN A 44 12.75 15.96 -21.24
C GLN A 44 13.39 17.30 -21.61
N LYS A 45 12.58 18.29 -22.01
CA LYS A 45 13.00 19.65 -22.34
C LYS A 45 12.95 20.64 -21.16
N LYS A 46 12.67 20.16 -19.95
CA LYS A 46 12.53 20.98 -18.72
C LYS A 46 11.46 22.08 -18.84
N LEU A 47 10.38 21.79 -19.56
CA LEU A 47 9.20 22.66 -19.67
C LEU A 47 8.12 22.20 -18.68
N ASN A 48 7.25 23.13 -18.27
CA ASN A 48 6.12 22.81 -17.40
C ASN A 48 5.14 21.86 -18.09
N GLN A 49 4.52 20.94 -17.36
CA GLN A 49 3.46 20.10 -17.92
C GLN A 49 2.23 20.92 -18.35
N LEU A 50 1.49 20.41 -19.34
CA LEU A 50 0.18 20.93 -19.74
C LEU A 50 -0.92 20.21 -18.95
N TYR A 51 -1.90 20.98 -18.47
CA TYR A 51 -3.07 20.48 -17.75
C TYR A 51 -4.28 20.32 -18.68
N ILE A 52 -5.17 19.37 -18.40
CA ILE A 52 -6.41 19.23 -19.16
C ILE A 52 -7.36 20.40 -18.86
N GLU A 53 -7.80 21.13 -19.89
CA GLU A 53 -8.91 22.09 -19.77
C GLU A 53 -10.24 21.37 -20.05
N LEU A 54 -10.99 21.04 -18.98
CA LEU A 54 -12.14 20.14 -19.03
C LEU A 54 -13.25 20.55 -20.01
N ILE A 55 -13.54 21.84 -20.19
CA ILE A 55 -14.61 22.26 -21.12
C ILE A 55 -14.16 22.14 -22.56
N THR A 56 -12.97 22.66 -22.87
CA THR A 56 -12.43 22.58 -24.23
C THR A 56 -12.07 21.15 -24.62
N ASP A 57 -11.96 20.24 -23.66
CA ASP A 57 -11.78 18.81 -23.90
C ASP A 57 -13.00 18.19 -24.58
N PHE A 58 -14.21 18.51 -24.15
CA PHE A 58 -15.45 18.13 -24.86
C PHE A 58 -15.54 18.80 -26.24
N VAL A 59 -15.05 20.04 -26.37
CA VAL A 59 -15.00 20.73 -27.66
C VAL A 59 -14.07 20.01 -28.61
N ALA A 60 -12.87 19.63 -28.16
CA ALA A 60 -11.88 18.94 -28.97
C ALA A 60 -12.40 17.59 -29.44
N GLU A 61 -13.08 16.83 -28.58
CA GLU A 61 -13.68 15.53 -28.92
C GLU A 61 -14.81 15.64 -29.95
N ARG A 62 -15.72 16.61 -29.77
CA ARG A 62 -16.77 16.92 -30.74
C ARG A 62 -16.21 17.41 -32.06
N TYR A 63 -15.13 18.19 -32.01
CA TYR A 63 -14.47 18.70 -33.20
C TYR A 63 -13.71 17.60 -33.96
N ALA A 64 -13.04 16.68 -33.25
CA ALA A 64 -12.41 15.51 -33.86
C ALA A 64 -13.44 14.67 -34.62
N SER A 65 -14.62 14.46 -34.03
CA SER A 65 -15.72 13.76 -34.70
C SER A 65 -16.26 14.52 -35.91
N HIS A 66 -16.35 15.86 -35.83
CA HIS A 66 -16.76 16.70 -36.96
C HIS A 66 -15.77 16.61 -38.14
N LEU A 67 -14.47 16.55 -37.84
CA LEU A 67 -13.39 16.47 -38.84
C LEU A 67 -13.35 15.13 -39.60
N LEU A 68 -14.02 14.09 -39.10
CA LEU A 68 -14.17 12.84 -39.85
C LEU A 68 -15.14 13.01 -41.03
N GLU A 69 -16.16 13.84 -40.89
CA GLU A 69 -17.18 14.01 -41.93
C GLU A 69 -17.00 15.29 -42.75
N ASN A 70 -16.28 16.28 -42.21
CA ASN A 70 -16.22 17.64 -42.75
C ASN A 70 -14.80 18.21 -42.70
N ASP A 71 -14.49 19.11 -43.62
CA ASP A 71 -13.23 19.86 -43.60
C ASP A 71 -13.19 20.90 -42.47
N HIS A 72 -11.99 21.23 -42.01
CA HIS A 72 -11.77 22.27 -41.03
C HIS A 72 -12.36 23.62 -41.47
N THR A 73 -13.21 24.19 -40.61
CA THR A 73 -13.62 25.60 -40.71
C THR A 73 -13.52 26.29 -39.35
N GLU A 74 -12.91 27.48 -39.34
CA GLU A 74 -12.76 28.30 -38.13
C GLU A 74 -14.12 28.71 -37.54
N ALA A 75 -15.13 28.91 -38.41
CA ALA A 75 -16.48 29.26 -38.00
C ALA A 75 -17.16 28.15 -37.18
N GLU A 76 -17.01 26.88 -37.58
CA GLU A 76 -17.62 25.77 -36.85
C GLU A 76 -16.91 25.49 -35.53
N LEU A 77 -15.57 25.61 -35.49
CA LEU A 77 -14.83 25.58 -34.23
C LEU A 77 -15.31 26.67 -33.28
N LYS A 78 -15.43 27.91 -33.76
CA LYS A 78 -15.94 29.04 -32.94
C LYS A 78 -17.37 28.82 -32.47
N LYS A 79 -18.22 28.20 -33.28
CA LYS A 79 -19.59 27.86 -32.92
C LYS A 79 -19.65 26.78 -31.84
N LEU A 80 -18.83 25.73 -31.94
CA LEU A 80 -18.70 24.70 -30.91
C LEU A 80 -18.15 25.27 -29.60
N ILE A 81 -17.09 26.07 -29.69
CA ILE A 81 -16.55 26.80 -28.53
C ILE A 81 -17.64 27.68 -27.92
N GLY A 82 -18.40 28.44 -28.73
CA GLY A 82 -19.48 29.30 -28.28
C GLY A 82 -20.68 28.56 -27.67
N PHE A 83 -20.93 27.32 -28.07
CA PHE A 83 -21.97 26.47 -27.47
C PHE A 83 -21.59 26.07 -26.04
N TYR A 84 -20.33 25.70 -25.81
CA TYR A 84 -19.83 25.29 -24.50
C TYR A 84 -19.33 26.48 -23.65
N LYS A 85 -19.13 27.66 -24.25
CA LYS A 85 -18.74 28.91 -23.56
C LYS A 85 -19.89 29.91 -23.48
N TYR A 86 -20.38 30.13 -22.27
CA TYR A 86 -21.18 31.32 -21.96
C TYR A 86 -20.26 32.42 -21.39
N ASN A 87 -20.12 33.53 -22.13
CA ASN A 87 -19.57 34.81 -21.64
C ASN A 87 -18.10 34.84 -21.16
N GLU A 88 -17.16 34.15 -21.82
CA GLU A 88 -15.77 34.60 -21.77
C GLU A 88 -15.60 35.82 -22.68
N LYS A 89 -15.31 36.98 -22.08
CA LYS A 89 -14.71 38.13 -22.79
C LYS A 89 -13.26 37.88 -23.21
N ILE A 90 -12.76 36.64 -23.11
CA ILE A 90 -11.36 36.26 -23.32
C ILE A 90 -11.37 34.98 -24.16
N LEU A 91 -11.49 35.15 -25.47
CA LEU A 91 -11.20 34.09 -26.45
C LEU A 91 -9.78 34.24 -26.99
N ASP A 92 -8.94 34.94 -26.23
CA ASP A 92 -7.63 35.35 -26.71
C ASP A 92 -6.66 34.21 -26.38
N ASP A 93 -6.23 33.54 -27.45
CA ASP A 93 -5.15 32.56 -27.55
C ASP A 93 -5.45 31.07 -27.32
N ILE A 94 -6.60 30.56 -27.82
CA ILE A 94 -6.72 29.12 -28.12
C ILE A 94 -6.04 28.83 -29.46
N LYS A 95 -5.04 27.96 -29.45
CA LYS A 95 -4.39 27.46 -30.67
C LYS A 95 -4.91 26.06 -30.98
N LEU A 96 -5.48 25.90 -32.17
CA LEU A 96 -5.91 24.62 -32.72
C LEU A 96 -4.73 23.96 -33.43
N ILE A 97 -4.54 22.67 -33.15
CA ILE A 97 -3.68 21.77 -33.91
C ILE A 97 -4.48 20.50 -34.18
N TYR A 98 -4.44 19.96 -35.39
CA TYR A 98 -5.15 18.72 -35.68
C TYR A 98 -4.49 17.95 -36.83
N ILE A 99 -4.69 16.64 -36.82
CA ILE A 99 -4.34 15.76 -37.94
C ILE A 99 -5.54 14.85 -38.20
N VAL A 100 -5.94 14.76 -39.47
CA VAL A 100 -6.87 13.74 -39.98
C VAL A 100 -6.09 12.83 -40.91
N SER A 101 -6.10 11.53 -40.65
CA SER A 101 -5.37 10.54 -41.44
C SER A 101 -6.25 9.36 -41.79
N LYS A 102 -6.17 8.89 -43.03
CA LYS A 102 -6.89 7.72 -43.52
C LYS A 102 -6.09 6.46 -43.27
N PHE A 103 -6.76 5.39 -42.87
CA PHE A 103 -6.14 4.07 -42.79
C PHE A 103 -5.59 3.64 -44.17
N GLU A 104 -4.57 2.78 -44.15
CA GLU A 104 -4.05 2.18 -45.36
C GLU A 104 -5.09 1.27 -46.03
N GLU A 105 -5.06 1.17 -47.36
CA GLU A 105 -5.92 0.26 -48.11
C GLU A 105 -5.68 -1.19 -47.62
N ASP A 106 -6.76 -1.90 -47.25
CA ASP A 106 -6.78 -3.27 -46.68
C ASP A 106 -6.55 -3.41 -45.16
N THR A 107 -6.38 -2.31 -44.41
CA THR A 107 -6.26 -2.39 -42.94
C THR A 107 -7.60 -2.69 -42.28
N ILE A 108 -7.65 -3.72 -41.44
CA ILE A 108 -8.79 -3.99 -40.55
C ILE A 108 -8.48 -3.31 -39.22
N PRO A 109 -9.22 -2.23 -38.85
CA PRO A 109 -8.93 -1.46 -37.65
C PRO A 109 -9.44 -2.21 -36.41
N ASP A 110 -8.64 -3.17 -35.94
CA ASP A 110 -8.83 -3.73 -34.61
C ASP A 110 -8.35 -2.77 -33.51
N ALA A 111 -8.67 -3.14 -32.28
CA ALA A 111 -8.23 -2.51 -31.05
C ALA A 111 -6.80 -1.96 -31.03
N GLN A 112 -5.87 -2.85 -31.31
CA GLN A 112 -4.45 -2.60 -31.14
C GLN A 112 -3.94 -1.77 -32.32
N VAL A 113 -4.42 -2.06 -33.53
CA VAL A 113 -4.11 -1.30 -34.74
C VAL A 113 -4.57 0.15 -34.59
N ILE A 114 -5.80 0.39 -34.10
CA ILE A 114 -6.31 1.75 -33.87
C ILE A 114 -5.40 2.48 -32.87
N TYR A 115 -5.08 1.84 -31.75
CA TYR A 115 -4.22 2.42 -30.71
C TYR A 115 -2.83 2.78 -31.27
N ASP A 116 -2.16 1.84 -31.92
CA ASP A 116 -0.82 2.04 -32.48
C ASP A 116 -0.82 3.16 -33.54
N TYR A 117 -1.85 3.17 -34.40
CA TYR A 117 -2.02 4.20 -35.43
C TYR A 117 -2.19 5.61 -34.83
N PHE A 118 -2.98 5.75 -33.76
CA PHE A 118 -3.08 7.02 -33.03
C PHE A 118 -1.74 7.45 -32.42
N MET A 119 -0.96 6.52 -31.85
CA MET A 119 0.35 6.85 -31.26
C MET A 119 1.34 7.30 -32.33
N GLU A 120 1.35 6.67 -33.50
CA GLU A 120 2.19 7.07 -34.63
C GLU A 120 1.82 8.47 -35.14
N ILE A 121 0.53 8.74 -35.35
CA ILE A 121 0.05 10.06 -35.79
C ILE A 121 0.31 11.12 -34.72
N GLY A 122 0.17 10.75 -33.44
CA GLY A 122 0.49 11.63 -32.31
C GLY A 122 1.93 12.14 -32.33
N GLN A 123 2.88 11.36 -32.85
CA GLN A 123 4.28 11.78 -32.98
C GLN A 123 4.49 12.79 -34.12
N LEU A 124 3.65 12.77 -35.16
CA LEU A 124 3.78 13.68 -36.32
C LEU A 124 3.62 15.15 -35.94
N PHE A 125 2.85 15.47 -34.88
CA PHE A 125 2.75 16.84 -34.34
C PHE A 125 4.10 17.42 -33.89
N PHE A 126 5.10 16.58 -33.61
CA PHE A 126 6.46 17.02 -33.27
C PHE A 126 7.40 17.09 -34.48
N GLU A 127 6.98 16.57 -35.64
CA GLU A 127 7.72 16.68 -36.89
C GLU A 127 7.41 18.01 -37.60
N ASP A 128 6.16 18.48 -37.54
CA ASP A 128 5.78 19.79 -38.05
C ASP A 128 6.36 20.93 -37.18
N GLU A 129 6.92 21.96 -37.82
CA GLU A 129 7.59 23.04 -37.09
C GLU A 129 6.63 23.96 -36.35
N GLU A 130 5.44 24.23 -36.90
CA GLU A 130 4.47 25.14 -36.29
C GLU A 130 3.77 24.45 -35.12
N ASP A 131 3.32 23.22 -35.32
CA ASP A 131 2.66 22.42 -34.29
C ASP A 131 3.57 22.18 -33.09
N ARG A 132 4.83 21.81 -33.36
CA ARG A 132 5.86 21.63 -32.34
C ARG A 132 6.12 22.91 -31.55
N LYS A 133 6.15 24.08 -32.20
CA LYS A 133 6.34 25.37 -31.50
C LYS A 133 5.19 25.64 -30.53
N ILE A 134 3.97 25.29 -30.91
CA ILE A 134 2.79 25.46 -30.05
C ILE A 134 2.86 24.51 -28.85
N LEU A 135 3.04 23.21 -29.10
CA LEU A 135 3.07 22.17 -28.06
C LEU A 135 4.25 22.31 -27.09
N LEU A 136 5.36 22.92 -27.53
CA LEU A 136 6.55 23.16 -26.70
C LEU A 136 6.70 24.62 -26.26
N SER A 137 5.65 25.44 -26.39
CA SER A 137 5.66 26.80 -25.85
C SER A 137 5.60 26.79 -24.32
N ASN A 138 6.36 27.69 -23.70
CA ASN A 138 6.26 27.98 -22.26
C ASN A 138 5.09 28.91 -21.93
N GLU A 139 4.54 29.60 -22.93
CA GLU A 139 3.37 30.47 -22.76
C GLU A 139 2.08 29.65 -22.58
N MET A 140 2.08 28.40 -23.02
CA MET A 140 0.91 27.52 -22.94
C MET A 140 1.02 26.58 -21.76
N ASN A 141 -0.07 26.45 -21.00
CA ASN A 141 -0.12 25.63 -19.79
C ASN A 141 -1.34 24.69 -19.73
N HIS A 142 -2.28 24.80 -20.67
CA HIS A 142 -3.41 23.89 -20.80
C HIS A 142 -3.48 23.26 -22.20
N ILE A 143 -4.00 22.05 -22.25
CA ILE A 143 -4.24 21.28 -23.46
C ILE A 143 -5.58 20.54 -23.34
N SER A 144 -6.26 20.35 -24.45
CA SER A 144 -7.44 19.51 -24.57
C SER A 144 -7.19 18.52 -25.70
N VAL A 145 -7.58 17.27 -25.50
CA VAL A 145 -7.26 16.18 -26.43
C VAL A 145 -8.57 15.57 -26.92
N GLY A 146 -8.84 15.75 -28.21
CA GLY A 146 -9.94 15.13 -28.91
C GLY A 146 -9.43 14.03 -29.82
N VAL A 147 -10.00 12.84 -29.71
CA VAL A 147 -9.73 11.74 -30.63
C VAL A 147 -11.04 11.17 -31.14
N SER A 148 -11.08 10.83 -32.43
CA SER A 148 -12.23 10.20 -33.06
C SER A 148 -11.77 9.30 -34.20
N CYS A 149 -12.53 8.25 -34.47
CA CYS A 149 -12.22 7.21 -35.46
C CYS A 149 -13.51 6.76 -36.13
N ASP A 150 -13.48 6.56 -37.44
CA ASP A 150 -14.48 5.79 -38.20
C ASP A 150 -13.79 4.59 -38.89
N ASP A 151 -14.48 3.88 -39.77
CA ASP A 151 -13.91 2.71 -40.47
C ASP A 151 -12.78 3.05 -41.46
N ASN A 152 -12.62 4.33 -41.83
CA ASN A 152 -11.73 4.78 -42.90
C ASN A 152 -10.60 5.69 -42.42
N GLN A 153 -10.78 6.40 -41.31
CA GLN A 153 -9.86 7.45 -40.86
C GLN A 153 -9.96 7.75 -39.37
N VAL A 154 -8.91 8.39 -38.88
CA VAL A 154 -8.80 8.89 -37.52
C VAL A 154 -8.54 10.39 -37.52
N ALA A 155 -8.97 11.05 -36.45
CA ALA A 155 -8.73 12.46 -36.20
C ALA A 155 -8.17 12.66 -34.79
N ILE A 156 -7.09 13.42 -34.69
CA ILE A 156 -6.54 13.92 -33.42
C ILE A 156 -6.65 15.44 -33.43
N VAL A 157 -7.17 16.01 -32.35
CA VAL A 157 -7.32 17.44 -32.15
C VAL A 157 -6.69 17.83 -30.82
N TYR A 158 -5.77 18.79 -30.86
CA TYR A 158 -5.28 19.50 -29.69
C TYR A 158 -5.80 20.94 -29.69
N LEU A 159 -6.40 21.35 -28.58
CA LEU A 159 -6.65 22.76 -28.29
C LEU A 159 -5.71 23.17 -27.16
N VAL A 160 -4.84 24.14 -27.42
CA VAL A 160 -3.82 24.56 -26.46
C VAL A 160 -4.13 25.99 -26.02
N SER A 161 -4.09 26.26 -24.72
CA SER A 161 -4.45 27.56 -24.15
C SER A 161 -3.58 27.93 -22.95
N HIS A 162 -3.67 29.20 -22.54
CA HIS A 162 -3.09 29.71 -21.30
C HIS A 162 -4.21 30.03 -20.29
N LYS A 163 -4.05 29.59 -19.04
CA LYS A 163 -4.97 29.89 -17.92
C LYS A 163 -4.21 30.19 -16.63
N ASP A 164 -4.82 31.00 -15.78
CA ASP A 164 -4.22 31.42 -14.51
C ASP A 164 -4.22 30.32 -13.43
N LEU A 165 -5.08 29.30 -13.59
CA LEU A 165 -5.25 28.19 -12.66
C LEU A 165 -5.69 26.92 -13.37
N CYS A 166 -5.44 25.77 -12.75
CA CYS A 166 -5.92 24.47 -13.22
C CYS A 166 -6.72 23.74 -12.14
N VAL A 167 -7.56 22.80 -12.57
CA VAL A 167 -8.28 21.87 -11.70
C VAL A 167 -7.66 20.49 -11.88
N THR A 168 -7.32 19.86 -10.76
CA THR A 168 -6.61 18.58 -10.73
C THR A 168 -7.50 17.42 -10.31
N LYS A 169 -8.55 17.70 -9.51
CA LYS A 169 -9.49 16.67 -9.06
C LYS A 169 -10.87 17.27 -8.74
N ILE A 170 -11.93 16.53 -9.06
CA ILE A 170 -13.32 16.83 -8.69
C ILE A 170 -13.95 15.53 -8.18
N GLU A 171 -14.46 15.54 -6.95
CA GLU A 171 -15.10 14.37 -6.33
C GLU A 171 -16.22 14.74 -5.38
N ASP A 172 -17.08 13.76 -5.08
CA ASP A 172 -18.13 13.90 -4.08
C ASP A 172 -17.56 13.71 -2.66
N SER A 173 -18.00 14.55 -1.74
CA SER A 173 -17.77 14.39 -0.30
C SER A 173 -18.91 13.60 0.33
N ASN A 174 -18.61 12.91 1.45
CA ASN A 174 -19.56 12.09 2.21
C ASN A 174 -20.83 12.84 2.67
N ASP A 175 -20.78 14.18 2.73
CA ASP A 175 -21.90 15.05 3.11
C ASP A 175 -22.72 15.58 1.92
N GLY A 176 -22.46 15.09 0.70
CA GLY A 176 -23.19 15.50 -0.51
C GLY A 176 -22.76 16.86 -1.08
N SER A 177 -21.60 17.37 -0.66
CA SER A 177 -20.92 18.50 -1.29
C SER A 177 -19.90 18.02 -2.34
N ILE A 178 -19.49 18.91 -3.23
CA ILE A 178 -18.45 18.65 -4.23
C ILE A 178 -17.15 19.26 -3.72
N LEU A 179 -16.08 18.47 -3.79
CA LEU A 179 -14.72 18.91 -3.55
C LEU A 179 -14.04 19.20 -4.89
N VAL A 180 -13.50 20.41 -5.01
CA VAL A 180 -12.75 20.85 -6.19
C VAL A 180 -11.31 21.12 -5.75
N TYR A 181 -10.38 20.33 -6.27
CA TYR A 181 -8.95 20.47 -6.06
C TYR A 181 -8.33 21.16 -7.26
N GLY A 182 -7.48 22.14 -7.02
CA GLY A 182 -6.80 22.84 -8.10
C GLY A 182 -5.51 23.50 -7.64
N LYS A 183 -4.85 24.17 -8.58
CA LYS A 183 -3.59 24.85 -8.35
C LYS A 183 -3.56 26.18 -9.09
N MET A 184 -3.09 27.22 -8.42
CA MET A 184 -2.81 28.51 -9.07
C MET A 184 -1.50 28.41 -9.85
N LEU A 185 -1.54 28.80 -11.12
CA LEU A 185 -0.37 28.83 -12.01
C LEU A 185 0.28 30.21 -12.06
N GLU A 186 -0.50 31.25 -11.79
CA GLU A 186 -0.08 32.65 -11.73
C GLU A 186 0.06 33.19 -10.30
N ASP A 187 1.08 34.01 -10.05
CA ASP A 187 1.43 34.51 -8.71
C ASP A 187 0.62 35.75 -8.28
N GLU A 188 0.10 36.50 -9.23
CA GLU A 188 -0.57 37.78 -8.95
C GLU A 188 -2.05 37.65 -8.57
N VAL A 189 -2.61 36.44 -8.74
CA VAL A 189 -4.03 36.14 -8.55
C VAL A 189 -4.23 34.96 -7.60
N GLY A 190 -5.33 34.99 -6.85
CA GLY A 190 -5.76 33.88 -5.99
C GLY A 190 -7.22 33.53 -6.23
N VAL A 191 -7.56 32.25 -6.12
CA VAL A 191 -8.96 31.79 -6.15
C VAL A 191 -9.74 32.43 -5.01
N TYR A 192 -10.89 33.04 -5.31
CA TYR A 192 -11.67 33.83 -4.36
C TYR A 192 -13.05 33.25 -4.10
N ALA A 193 -13.72 32.78 -5.15
CA ALA A 193 -15.09 32.27 -5.03
C ALA A 193 -15.38 31.21 -6.09
N LEU A 194 -16.29 30.30 -5.76
CA LEU A 194 -16.84 29.33 -6.69
C LEU A 194 -18.36 29.45 -6.76
N GLN A 195 -18.94 29.18 -7.93
CA GLN A 195 -20.39 29.16 -8.12
C GLN A 195 -20.83 27.99 -9.00
N ILE A 196 -21.80 27.20 -8.53
CA ILE A 196 -22.47 26.18 -9.35
C ILE A 196 -23.62 26.80 -10.16
N LEU A 197 -23.64 26.48 -11.44
CA LEU A 197 -24.64 26.89 -12.42
C LEU A 197 -25.26 25.67 -13.10
N PRO A 198 -26.57 25.67 -13.40
CA PRO A 198 -27.18 24.62 -14.20
C PRO A 198 -26.73 24.71 -15.67
N PHE A 199 -26.71 23.57 -16.37
CA PHE A 199 -26.55 23.51 -17.82
C PHE A 199 -27.86 23.96 -18.49
N THR A 200 -27.98 25.26 -18.77
CA THR A 200 -29.10 25.83 -19.53
C THR A 200 -28.57 26.84 -20.54
N SER A 201 -29.15 26.88 -21.75
CA SER A 201 -28.76 27.78 -22.85
C SER A 201 -28.91 29.27 -22.52
N ASP A 202 -29.71 29.64 -21.50
CA ASP A 202 -30.02 31.03 -21.15
C ASP A 202 -29.79 31.29 -19.65
N SER A 203 -28.54 31.53 -19.24
CA SER A 203 -28.23 31.84 -17.82
C SER A 203 -28.45 33.31 -17.44
N SER A 204 -29.03 34.14 -18.31
CA SER A 204 -29.38 35.54 -18.03
C SER A 204 -30.56 35.67 -17.04
N ASN A 205 -31.27 34.58 -16.75
CA ASN A 205 -32.41 34.52 -15.83
C ASN A 205 -32.23 33.51 -14.68
N VAL A 206 -30.99 33.20 -14.26
CA VAL A 206 -30.81 32.48 -12.99
C VAL A 206 -31.04 33.50 -11.86
N SER A 207 -32.21 33.45 -11.24
CA SER A 207 -32.51 34.30 -10.09
C SER A 207 -31.46 34.09 -8.99
N ASP A 208 -30.87 35.18 -8.48
CA ASP A 208 -29.93 35.24 -7.34
C ASP A 208 -30.48 34.68 -6.01
N LYS A 209 -31.58 33.90 -6.03
CA LYS A 209 -32.33 33.45 -4.86
C LYS A 209 -31.73 32.22 -4.15
N ASN A 210 -30.71 31.58 -4.70
CA ASN A 210 -30.08 30.40 -4.09
C ASN A 210 -28.66 30.73 -3.60
N GLU A 211 -28.54 31.24 -2.36
CA GLU A 211 -27.25 31.47 -1.69
C GLU A 211 -26.41 30.18 -1.55
N ASN A 212 -27.04 28.99 -1.56
CA ASN A 212 -26.37 27.69 -1.41
C ASN A 212 -25.50 27.26 -2.60
N ASN A 213 -25.55 27.96 -3.74
CA ASN A 213 -24.80 27.59 -4.94
C ASN A 213 -23.51 28.41 -5.12
N LYS A 214 -23.13 29.25 -4.15
CA LYS A 214 -21.93 30.08 -4.21
C LYS A 214 -21.15 29.94 -2.90
N ILE A 215 -19.82 29.90 -2.97
CA ILE A 215 -18.94 29.89 -1.81
C ILE A 215 -17.87 30.98 -1.92
N GLY A 216 -17.50 31.56 -0.78
CA GLY A 216 -16.37 32.48 -0.65
C GLY A 216 -15.11 31.81 -0.10
N PRO A 217 -14.08 32.62 0.23
CA PRO A 217 -12.81 32.15 0.78
C PRO A 217 -12.92 31.34 2.08
N GLU A 218 -14.00 31.51 2.84
CA GLU A 218 -14.28 30.77 4.08
C GLU A 218 -14.45 29.26 3.88
N HIS A 219 -14.72 28.81 2.64
CA HIS A 219 -14.88 27.40 2.25
C HIS A 219 -13.77 26.90 1.31
N ILE A 220 -12.69 27.67 1.20
CA ILE A 220 -11.55 27.35 0.35
C ILE A 220 -10.30 27.23 1.21
N GLU A 221 -9.69 26.05 1.19
CA GLU A 221 -8.36 25.80 1.73
C GLU A 221 -7.34 26.23 0.67
N PHE A 222 -6.30 26.95 1.07
CA PHE A 222 -5.24 27.37 0.15
C PHE A 222 -3.88 27.22 0.81
N ASP A 223 -3.03 26.39 0.22
CA ASP A 223 -1.64 26.27 0.62
C ASP A 223 -0.77 27.23 -0.22
N ARG A 224 -0.11 28.16 0.46
CA ARG A 224 0.73 29.19 -0.18
C ARG A 224 2.04 28.65 -0.72
N GLN A 225 2.55 27.53 -0.18
CA GLN A 225 3.81 26.96 -0.65
C GLN A 225 3.61 26.21 -1.95
N THR A 226 2.60 25.33 -1.99
CA THR A 226 2.29 24.52 -3.17
C THR A 226 1.40 25.24 -4.19
N LYS A 227 0.74 26.32 -3.78
CA LYS A 227 -0.30 27.06 -4.52
C LYS A 227 -1.55 26.22 -4.80
N CYS A 228 -1.72 25.12 -4.07
CA CYS A 228 -2.86 24.22 -4.20
C CYS A 228 -4.06 24.75 -3.41
N PHE A 229 -5.26 24.51 -3.92
CA PHE A 229 -6.50 24.84 -3.24
C PHE A 229 -7.47 23.66 -3.20
N ILE A 230 -8.28 23.63 -2.14
CA ILE A 230 -9.40 22.70 -1.99
C ILE A 230 -10.63 23.53 -1.68
N ALA A 231 -11.60 23.52 -2.57
CA ALA A 231 -12.85 24.24 -2.42
C ALA A 231 -14.01 23.26 -2.19
N LYS A 232 -14.80 23.49 -1.13
CA LYS A 232 -15.94 22.64 -0.79
C LYS A 232 -17.25 23.38 -1.04
N ILE A 233 -17.97 22.99 -2.09
CA ILE A 233 -19.21 23.64 -2.53
C ILE A 233 -20.41 22.69 -2.40
N GLY A 234 -21.50 23.15 -1.78
CA GLY A 234 -22.72 22.35 -1.69
C GLY A 234 -23.43 22.24 -3.04
N ASN A 235 -23.86 21.03 -3.42
CA ASN A 235 -24.60 20.80 -4.67
C ASN A 235 -26.03 20.30 -4.47
N GLN A 236 -26.68 20.69 -3.36
CA GLN A 236 -28.07 20.31 -3.06
C GLN A 236 -28.33 18.78 -3.09
N GLY A 237 -27.30 17.96 -2.82
CA GLY A 237 -27.38 16.50 -2.87
C GLY A 237 -27.32 15.88 -4.27
N GLN A 238 -27.01 16.66 -5.32
CA GLN A 238 -26.72 16.12 -6.65
C GLN A 238 -25.24 15.70 -6.73
N PRO A 239 -24.94 14.41 -6.97
CA PRO A 239 -23.56 13.93 -7.10
C PRO A 239 -22.94 14.36 -8.43
N CYS A 240 -21.61 14.26 -8.52
CA CYS A 240 -20.89 14.37 -9.78
C CYS A 240 -21.40 13.34 -10.79
N THR A 241 -21.40 13.70 -12.09
CA THR A 241 -21.84 12.82 -13.18
C THR A 241 -20.71 12.58 -14.18
N TYR A 242 -20.95 11.75 -15.20
CA TYR A 242 -20.01 11.57 -16.32
C TYR A 242 -20.33 12.50 -17.51
N ASP A 243 -21.54 13.08 -17.53
CA ASP A 243 -21.97 14.07 -18.53
C ASP A 243 -22.09 15.46 -17.90
N ILE A 244 -21.99 16.50 -18.74
CA ILE A 244 -22.17 17.88 -18.31
C ILE A 244 -23.65 18.17 -18.01
N ARG A 245 -23.98 18.35 -16.73
CA ARG A 245 -25.31 18.82 -16.28
C ARG A 245 -25.28 20.14 -15.55
N GLN A 246 -24.12 20.48 -15.01
CA GLN A 246 -23.87 21.70 -14.25
C GLN A 246 -22.43 22.16 -14.51
N TYR A 247 -22.18 23.43 -14.25
CA TYR A 247 -20.87 24.06 -14.33
C TYR A 247 -20.47 24.62 -12.97
N ILE A 248 -19.17 24.73 -12.74
CA ILE A 248 -18.57 25.50 -11.64
C ILE A 248 -17.79 26.64 -12.27
N ASP A 249 -18.15 27.87 -11.90
CA ASP A 249 -17.40 29.08 -12.19
C ASP A 249 -16.38 29.35 -11.09
N LEU A 250 -15.11 29.53 -11.46
CA LEU A 250 -14.02 29.88 -10.57
C LEU A 250 -13.62 31.34 -10.78
N TYR A 251 -13.80 32.12 -9.73
CA TYR A 251 -13.49 33.55 -9.70
C TYR A 251 -12.19 33.78 -8.96
N THR A 252 -11.35 34.68 -9.48
CA THR A 252 -10.07 35.05 -8.88
C THR A 252 -10.02 36.52 -8.51
N ARG A 253 -9.17 36.84 -7.53
CA ARG A 253 -8.92 38.20 -7.09
C ARG A 253 -7.42 38.47 -7.13
N LYS A 254 -7.07 39.70 -7.55
CA LYS A 254 -5.69 40.20 -7.46
C LYS A 254 -5.22 40.27 -6.01
N SER A 255 -3.91 40.15 -5.80
CA SER A 255 -3.32 40.17 -4.45
C SER A 255 -3.77 38.99 -3.59
N PRO A 256 -3.36 37.75 -3.96
CA PRO A 256 -3.74 36.52 -3.25
C PRO A 256 -3.44 36.58 -1.74
N GLU A 257 -2.43 37.35 -1.35
CA GLU A 257 -2.04 37.48 0.04
C GLU A 257 -3.13 38.06 0.94
N SER A 258 -3.99 38.92 0.38
CA SER A 258 -5.08 39.59 1.08
C SER A 258 -6.31 38.71 1.30
N ILE A 259 -6.37 37.53 0.68
CA ILE A 259 -7.55 36.66 0.70
C ILE A 259 -7.59 35.89 2.04
N PRO A 260 -8.67 36.02 2.84
CA PRO A 260 -8.77 35.40 4.16
C PRO A 260 -9.33 33.97 4.07
N TYR A 261 -8.57 33.05 3.48
CA TYR A 261 -8.95 31.63 3.37
C TYR A 261 -9.27 30.99 4.73
N MET A 262 -10.29 30.12 4.75
CA MET A 262 -10.77 29.39 5.95
C MET A 262 -11.14 30.27 7.16
N LYS A 263 -11.41 31.57 6.95
CA LYS A 263 -11.87 32.49 7.99
C LYS A 263 -13.34 32.85 7.79
N SER A 264 -14.16 32.57 8.80
CA SER A 264 -15.58 32.93 8.78
C SER A 264 -15.77 34.44 8.62
N THR A 265 -16.55 34.83 7.61
CA THR A 265 -16.82 36.23 7.28
C THR A 265 -18.33 36.51 7.38
N ARG A 266 -18.71 37.69 7.88
CA ARG A 266 -20.13 38.13 7.98
C ARG A 266 -20.59 38.92 6.76
N GLU A 267 -19.67 39.31 5.89
CA GLU A 267 -19.96 40.04 4.66
C GLU A 267 -20.58 39.10 3.62
N LYS A 268 -21.60 39.58 2.91
CA LYS A 268 -22.20 38.82 1.81
C LYS A 268 -21.24 38.77 0.62
N LEU A 269 -21.04 37.58 0.06
CA LEU A 269 -20.21 37.37 -1.11
C LEU A 269 -20.73 38.19 -2.30
N ASN A 270 -19.88 39.03 -2.89
CA ASN A 270 -20.20 39.86 -4.04
C ASN A 270 -19.20 39.59 -5.18
N LEU A 271 -19.71 39.07 -6.30
CA LEU A 271 -18.91 38.69 -7.47
C LEU A 271 -18.76 39.82 -8.51
N LYS A 272 -19.33 41.02 -8.29
CA LYS A 272 -19.33 42.12 -9.28
C LYS A 272 -17.94 42.69 -9.58
N HIS A 273 -16.97 42.50 -8.69
CA HIS A 273 -15.62 43.05 -8.79
C HIS A 273 -14.54 41.95 -8.77
N VAL A 274 -14.92 40.74 -9.18
CA VAL A 274 -14.06 39.55 -9.17
C VAL A 274 -14.04 38.98 -10.59
N ASP A 275 -12.86 38.56 -11.05
CA ASP A 275 -12.68 38.14 -12.44
C ASP A 275 -12.97 36.64 -12.57
N LEU A 276 -13.92 36.27 -13.44
CA LEU A 276 -14.13 34.88 -13.84
C LEU A 276 -12.92 34.42 -14.66
N LYS A 277 -12.26 33.33 -14.24
CA LYS A 277 -11.03 32.84 -14.89
C LYS A 277 -11.13 31.44 -15.46
N LEU A 278 -11.97 30.60 -14.88
CA LEU A 278 -12.14 29.24 -15.35
C LEU A 278 -13.57 28.78 -15.10
N ARG A 279 -14.14 28.08 -16.08
CA ARG A 279 -15.38 27.32 -15.92
C ARG A 279 -15.06 25.86 -16.14
N ILE A 280 -15.56 25.00 -15.26
CA ILE A 280 -15.40 23.54 -15.37
C ILE A 280 -16.77 22.87 -15.27
N PRO A 281 -16.96 21.69 -15.86
CA PRO A 281 -18.16 20.90 -15.67
C PRO A 281 -18.14 20.20 -14.29
N VAL A 282 -19.32 19.96 -13.73
CA VAL A 282 -19.49 19.11 -12.53
C VAL A 282 -19.46 17.65 -12.96
N ILE A 283 -18.25 17.09 -13.04
CA ILE A 283 -18.01 15.69 -13.39
C ILE A 283 -16.94 15.09 -12.48
N TYR A 284 -16.86 13.76 -12.40
CA TYR A 284 -15.72 13.13 -11.75
C TYR A 284 -14.44 13.40 -12.56
N TYR A 285 -13.40 13.88 -11.89
CA TYR A 285 -12.11 14.13 -12.50
C TYR A 285 -10.97 13.82 -11.50
N PRO A 286 -9.91 13.09 -11.89
CA PRO A 286 -9.85 12.24 -13.08
C PRO A 286 -11.00 11.24 -13.08
N ASP A 287 -11.44 10.80 -14.25
CA ASP A 287 -12.58 9.88 -14.36
C ASP A 287 -12.23 8.56 -13.64
N PRO A 288 -13.00 8.11 -12.64
CA PRO A 288 -12.72 6.90 -11.87
C PRO A 288 -12.63 5.63 -12.72
N ARG A 289 -13.18 5.65 -13.95
CA ARG A 289 -12.99 4.57 -14.93
C ARG A 289 -11.53 4.39 -15.33
N TYR A 290 -10.68 5.40 -15.15
CA TYR A 290 -9.22 5.31 -15.33
C TYR A 290 -8.50 4.67 -14.13
N ALA A 291 -9.12 4.56 -12.95
CA ALA A 291 -8.45 4.15 -11.70
C ALA A 291 -7.71 2.79 -11.74
N PRO A 292 -8.21 1.74 -12.43
CA PRO A 292 -7.46 0.49 -12.56
C PRO A 292 -6.14 0.68 -13.31
N VAL A 293 -6.16 1.51 -14.37
CA VAL A 293 -5.02 1.70 -15.28
C VAL A 293 -4.07 2.80 -14.80
N GLU A 294 -4.58 3.79 -14.06
CA GLU A 294 -3.76 4.80 -13.37
C GLU A 294 -2.98 4.21 -12.20
N SER A 295 -3.55 3.22 -11.50
CA SER A 295 -2.84 2.52 -10.42
C SER A 295 -1.64 1.74 -10.96
N GLU A 296 -1.78 1.11 -12.12
CA GLU A 296 -0.70 0.39 -12.82
C GLU A 296 0.35 1.36 -13.41
N ALA A 297 -0.08 2.46 -14.05
CA ALA A 297 0.82 3.45 -14.63
C ALA A 297 1.58 4.27 -13.56
N GLN A 298 0.93 4.64 -12.44
CA GLN A 298 1.58 5.34 -11.33
C GLN A 298 2.56 4.43 -10.57
N GLN A 299 2.29 3.12 -10.48
CA GLN A 299 3.26 2.16 -9.94
C GLN A 299 4.49 2.07 -10.84
N SER A 300 4.29 2.05 -12.17
CA SER A 300 5.36 2.02 -13.16
C SER A 300 6.21 3.30 -13.13
N GLN A 301 5.59 4.48 -13.10
CA GLN A 301 6.30 5.77 -13.02
C GLN A 301 6.98 6.00 -11.66
N GLN A 302 6.39 5.55 -10.55
CA GLN A 302 7.04 5.61 -9.24
C GLN A 302 8.24 4.66 -9.15
N GLN A 303 8.23 3.54 -9.86
CA GLN A 303 9.40 2.68 -10.04
C GLN A 303 10.48 3.39 -10.87
N ASP A 304 10.12 3.98 -12.02
CA ASP A 304 11.08 4.71 -12.87
C ASP A 304 11.70 5.94 -12.16
N GLU A 305 10.93 6.69 -11.39
CA GLU A 305 11.43 7.85 -10.61
C GLU A 305 12.25 7.43 -9.38
N GLN A 306 11.93 6.28 -8.76
CA GLN A 306 12.76 5.68 -7.69
C GLN A 306 14.08 5.14 -8.26
N ASP A 307 14.07 4.62 -9.48
CA ASP A 307 15.27 4.15 -10.16
C ASP A 307 16.18 5.31 -10.59
N GLU A 308 15.64 6.44 -11.07
CA GLU A 308 16.43 7.64 -11.35
C GLU A 308 17.02 8.29 -10.08
N GLN A 309 16.30 8.28 -8.95
CA GLN A 309 16.81 8.80 -7.68
C GLN A 309 17.83 7.86 -7.01
N ASN A 310 17.71 6.55 -7.19
CA ASN A 310 18.68 5.57 -6.69
C ASN A 310 19.99 5.51 -7.51
N LEU A 311 20.02 6.09 -8.72
CA LEU A 311 21.23 6.22 -9.53
C LEU A 311 22.16 7.38 -9.11
N GLN A 312 21.76 8.23 -8.15
CA GLN A 312 22.50 9.45 -7.82
C GLN A 312 23.47 9.41 -6.63
N ASP A 313 23.71 8.27 -5.97
CA ASP A 313 24.98 7.98 -5.26
C ASP A 313 24.98 6.54 -4.71
N PRO A 314 25.99 5.71 -5.06
CA PRO A 314 27.01 5.37 -4.05
C PRO A 314 28.46 5.43 -4.61
N PRO A 315 29.47 5.49 -3.73
CA PRO A 315 30.82 5.91 -4.09
C PRO A 315 31.55 4.89 -4.97
N ILE A 316 32.02 5.37 -6.11
CA ILE A 316 33.02 4.72 -6.95
C ILE A 316 34.35 4.72 -6.18
N GLN A 317 34.59 3.68 -5.37
CA GLN A 317 35.93 3.29 -4.96
C GLN A 317 35.89 1.89 -4.34
N LYS A 318 36.66 0.99 -4.96
CA LYS A 318 36.88 -0.44 -4.65
C LYS A 318 35.98 -1.41 -5.41
N LEU A 319 36.13 -1.48 -6.73
CA LEU A 319 35.94 -2.71 -7.51
C LEU A 319 36.72 -2.66 -8.84
N ASP A 320 37.84 -1.93 -8.87
CA ASP A 320 38.57 -1.63 -10.12
C ASP A 320 39.78 -2.55 -10.39
N ASP A 321 40.04 -3.55 -9.55
CA ASP A 321 41.26 -4.38 -9.65
C ASP A 321 41.04 -5.89 -9.83
N GLN A 322 39.82 -6.36 -10.13
CA GLN A 322 39.59 -7.82 -10.31
C GLN A 322 38.75 -8.25 -11.52
N TYR A 323 38.32 -7.31 -12.38
CA TYR A 323 37.56 -7.63 -13.60
C TYR A 323 38.21 -7.08 -14.89
N LYS A 324 39.54 -6.91 -14.89
CA LYS A 324 40.29 -6.45 -16.07
C LYS A 324 41.10 -7.50 -16.82
N ASP A 325 41.06 -8.76 -16.41
CA ASP A 325 41.89 -9.82 -17.03
C ASP A 325 41.12 -10.94 -17.76
N ASN A 326 39.79 -10.88 -17.88
CA ASN A 326 39.03 -12.00 -18.49
C ASN A 326 38.01 -11.60 -19.59
N LEU A 327 38.07 -10.40 -20.15
CA LEU A 327 37.25 -10.01 -21.32
C LEU A 327 38.04 -9.45 -22.50
N SER A 328 39.36 -9.42 -22.42
CA SER A 328 40.24 -8.88 -23.47
C SER A 328 40.74 -9.92 -24.49
N GLN A 329 40.12 -11.10 -24.58
CA GLN A 329 40.52 -12.14 -25.54
C GLN A 329 39.41 -12.72 -26.44
N ASP A 330 38.14 -12.34 -26.28
CA ASP A 330 37.04 -12.92 -27.09
C ASP A 330 36.25 -11.90 -27.95
N GLU A 331 36.53 -10.60 -27.84
CA GLU A 331 35.87 -9.57 -28.65
C GLU A 331 36.70 -9.09 -29.86
N ASN A 332 38.02 -9.34 -29.88
CA ASN A 332 38.90 -8.98 -31.00
C ASN A 332 38.99 -10.03 -32.13
N GLN A 333 38.15 -11.07 -32.11
CA GLN A 333 38.10 -12.08 -33.20
C GLN A 333 36.78 -12.09 -33.97
N LYS A 334 35.79 -11.26 -33.62
CA LYS A 334 34.49 -11.23 -34.29
C LYS A 334 34.17 -9.92 -35.03
N GLU A 335 34.98 -8.88 -34.85
CA GLU A 335 34.86 -7.63 -35.61
C GLU A 335 35.71 -7.60 -36.89
N ASP A 336 36.75 -8.43 -37.00
CA ASP A 336 37.60 -8.51 -38.22
C ASP A 336 37.03 -9.42 -39.33
N GLU A 337 36.05 -10.28 -39.04
CA GLU A 337 35.44 -11.16 -40.05
C GLU A 337 34.25 -10.53 -40.81
N LEU A 338 33.70 -9.41 -40.34
CA LEU A 338 32.50 -8.80 -40.92
C LEU A 338 32.78 -7.60 -41.86
N VAL A 339 34.03 -7.15 -41.98
CA VAL A 339 34.40 -6.02 -42.85
C VAL A 339 35.05 -6.47 -44.18
N GLN A 340 35.26 -7.77 -44.39
CA GLN A 340 35.97 -8.29 -45.58
C GLN A 340 35.12 -9.17 -46.51
N LYS A 341 33.81 -8.93 -46.62
CA LYS A 341 32.94 -9.60 -47.60
C LYS A 341 32.23 -8.63 -48.55
N ASN A 342 33.01 -7.76 -49.19
CA ASN A 342 32.62 -7.12 -50.44
C ASN A 342 32.80 -8.13 -51.59
N TYR A 343 31.71 -8.81 -51.96
CA TYR A 343 31.69 -9.73 -53.10
C TYR A 343 31.82 -8.97 -54.42
N MET A 344 32.99 -9.14 -55.06
CA MET A 344 33.12 -9.12 -56.51
C MET A 344 32.32 -10.29 -57.09
N PHE A 345 31.35 -9.98 -57.96
CA PHE A 345 30.69 -11.00 -58.79
C PHE A 345 31.72 -11.65 -59.71
N LYS A 346 31.99 -12.93 -59.49
CA LYS A 346 32.72 -13.81 -60.41
C LYS A 346 31.73 -14.87 -60.86
N ASP A 347 31.53 -15.00 -62.17
CA ASP A 347 30.69 -16.04 -62.74
C ASP A 347 31.23 -17.41 -62.31
N ILE A 348 30.48 -18.11 -61.45
CA ILE A 348 30.82 -19.44 -60.95
C ILE A 348 30.43 -20.43 -62.05
N SER A 349 31.40 -21.22 -62.53
CA SER A 349 31.16 -22.25 -63.53
C SER A 349 30.37 -23.40 -62.92
N ASN A 350 29.50 -24.07 -63.70
CA ASN A 350 28.80 -25.29 -63.27
C ASN A 350 29.73 -26.40 -62.78
N GLN A 351 31.02 -26.34 -63.14
CA GLN A 351 32.05 -27.27 -62.65
C GLN A 351 32.39 -27.03 -61.18
N ASP A 352 32.48 -25.77 -60.74
CA ASP A 352 32.86 -25.40 -59.37
C ASP A 352 31.75 -25.76 -58.37
N ILE A 353 30.49 -25.58 -58.76
CA ILE A 353 29.31 -26.00 -57.98
C ILE A 353 29.29 -27.52 -57.81
N LYS A 354 29.68 -28.26 -58.86
CA LYS A 354 29.73 -29.72 -58.81
C LYS A 354 30.81 -30.21 -57.85
N ASP A 355 31.99 -29.59 -57.88
CA ASP A 355 33.09 -29.95 -56.98
C ASP A 355 32.76 -29.60 -55.52
N GLU A 356 32.08 -28.47 -55.28
CA GLU A 356 31.61 -28.07 -53.95
C GLU A 356 30.51 -29.02 -53.42
N LEU A 357 29.61 -29.48 -54.29
CA LEU A 357 28.61 -30.50 -53.95
C LEU A 357 29.26 -31.87 -53.68
N GLU A 358 30.28 -32.27 -54.44
CA GLU A 358 31.02 -33.52 -54.20
C GLU A 358 31.73 -33.49 -52.84
N ILE A 359 32.31 -32.35 -52.46
CA ILE A 359 32.93 -32.14 -51.13
C ILE A 359 31.87 -32.19 -50.02
N ALA A 360 30.73 -31.51 -50.20
CA ALA A 360 29.65 -31.51 -49.21
C ALA A 360 29.04 -32.91 -49.00
N ILE A 361 28.90 -33.70 -50.08
CA ILE A 361 28.44 -35.10 -50.00
C ILE A 361 29.46 -35.96 -49.27
N ALA A 362 30.76 -35.78 -49.53
CA ALA A 362 31.82 -36.51 -48.85
C ALA A 362 31.89 -36.18 -47.34
N GLU A 363 31.72 -34.91 -46.97
CA GLU A 363 31.63 -34.49 -45.57
C GLU A 363 30.38 -35.06 -44.87
N ALA A 364 29.22 -35.02 -45.54
CA ALA A 364 28.00 -35.60 -45.01
C ALA A 364 28.12 -37.13 -44.81
N GLN A 365 28.77 -37.84 -45.73
CA GLN A 365 29.06 -39.27 -45.59
C GLN A 365 30.00 -39.54 -44.41
N LYS A 366 31.04 -38.72 -44.23
CA LYS A 366 31.96 -38.85 -43.08
C LYS A 366 31.23 -38.63 -41.75
N GLN A 367 30.37 -37.62 -41.66
CA GLN A 367 29.56 -37.37 -40.47
C GLN A 367 28.57 -38.51 -40.20
N HIS A 368 27.98 -39.08 -41.25
CA HIS A 368 27.13 -40.26 -41.13
C HIS A 368 27.88 -41.45 -40.55
N ASP A 369 29.10 -41.72 -41.02
CA ASP A 369 29.92 -42.83 -40.54
C ASP A 369 30.38 -42.62 -39.09
N GLU A 370 30.75 -41.40 -38.72
CA GLU A 370 31.08 -41.04 -37.33
C GLU A 370 29.88 -41.23 -36.38
N LEU A 371 28.68 -40.83 -36.82
CA LEU A 371 27.45 -41.04 -36.04
C LEU A 371 27.06 -42.52 -35.98
N TYR A 372 27.29 -43.28 -37.06
CA TYR A 372 27.06 -44.72 -37.10
C TYR A 372 27.97 -45.44 -36.10
N ASP A 373 29.26 -45.13 -36.08
CA ASP A 373 30.23 -45.68 -35.13
C ASP A 373 29.91 -45.27 -33.68
N HIS A 374 29.44 -44.04 -33.48
CA HIS A 374 28.95 -43.59 -32.18
C HIS A 374 27.72 -44.40 -31.72
N ASN A 375 26.78 -44.65 -32.63
CA ASN A 375 25.58 -45.45 -32.36
C ASN A 375 25.95 -46.90 -32.04
N VAL A 376 26.88 -47.53 -32.79
CA VAL A 376 27.39 -48.87 -32.49
C VAL A 376 28.04 -48.93 -31.11
N ASN A 377 28.84 -47.91 -30.75
CA ASN A 377 29.44 -47.81 -29.41
C ASN A 377 28.38 -47.67 -28.30
N LEU A 378 27.35 -46.86 -28.51
CA LEU A 378 26.24 -46.70 -27.57
C LEU A 378 25.44 -48.01 -27.43
N GLN A 379 25.17 -48.72 -28.53
CA GLN A 379 24.51 -50.02 -28.50
C GLN A 379 25.34 -51.07 -27.75
N GLN A 380 26.67 -51.06 -27.92
CA GLN A 380 27.57 -51.92 -27.13
C GLN A 380 27.57 -51.55 -25.64
N LYS A 381 27.57 -50.25 -25.30
CA LYS A 381 27.42 -49.78 -23.91
C LYS A 381 26.06 -50.18 -23.32
N ILE A 382 24.98 -50.09 -24.09
CA ILE A 382 23.65 -50.56 -23.68
C ILE A 382 23.67 -52.07 -23.45
N LYS A 383 24.30 -52.87 -24.31
CA LYS A 383 24.45 -54.32 -24.12
C LYS A 383 25.25 -54.65 -22.84
N GLN A 384 26.29 -53.88 -22.53
CA GLN A 384 27.06 -54.02 -21.29
C GLN A 384 26.26 -53.63 -20.05
N ILE A 385 25.42 -52.58 -20.13
CA ILE A 385 24.53 -52.16 -19.04
C ILE A 385 23.44 -53.22 -18.83
N ARG A 386 22.83 -53.73 -19.91
CA ARG A 386 21.80 -54.78 -19.87
C ARG A 386 22.32 -56.07 -19.23
N ASN A 387 23.54 -56.49 -19.58
CA ASN A 387 24.21 -57.64 -18.95
C ASN A 387 24.61 -57.40 -17.49
N LYS A 388 24.85 -56.14 -17.08
CA LYS A 388 25.12 -55.78 -15.67
C LYS A 388 23.85 -55.60 -14.84
N GLN A 389 22.69 -55.40 -15.47
CA GLN A 389 21.40 -55.15 -14.82
C GLN A 389 20.47 -56.38 -14.75
N GLU A 390 20.90 -57.55 -15.24
CA GLU A 390 20.16 -58.83 -15.13
C GLU A 390 19.85 -59.26 -13.68
N VAL A 391 20.40 -58.59 -12.67
CA VAL A 391 20.15 -58.88 -11.25
C VAL A 391 19.03 -58.01 -10.65
N TYR A 392 18.50 -56.97 -11.33
CA TYR A 392 17.61 -56.02 -10.64
C TYR A 392 16.48 -55.35 -11.45
N VAL A 393 16.04 -55.89 -12.58
CA VAL A 393 14.91 -55.29 -13.33
C VAL A 393 13.92 -56.34 -13.80
N ASP A 394 13.31 -57.04 -12.85
CA ASP A 394 12.04 -57.74 -13.09
C ASP A 394 10.93 -56.78 -12.62
N LYS A 395 10.45 -55.92 -13.54
CA LYS A 395 9.33 -54.94 -13.46
C LYS A 395 9.67 -53.53 -13.99
N ILE A 396 10.26 -53.44 -15.18
CA ILE A 396 9.95 -52.30 -16.06
C ILE A 396 9.33 -52.92 -17.31
N VAL A 397 8.04 -52.67 -17.46
CA VAL A 397 7.24 -53.03 -18.62
C VAL A 397 8.00 -52.61 -19.87
N ASP A 398 8.41 -53.60 -20.66
CA ASP A 398 8.83 -53.42 -22.05
C ASP A 398 7.66 -52.76 -22.78
N MET A 399 7.65 -51.42 -22.78
CA MET A 399 6.81 -50.65 -23.68
C MET A 399 7.50 -50.66 -25.04
N THR A 400 7.53 -51.83 -25.66
CA THR A 400 7.80 -51.97 -27.09
C THR A 400 6.81 -51.04 -27.78
N MET A 401 7.29 -49.98 -28.43
CA MET A 401 6.47 -49.11 -29.26
C MET A 401 5.73 -49.99 -30.26
N SER A 402 4.42 -50.18 -30.04
CA SER A 402 3.56 -50.90 -30.96
C SER A 402 3.74 -50.28 -32.35
N GLU A 403 3.83 -51.12 -33.38
CA GLU A 403 3.95 -50.70 -34.78
C GLU A 403 2.92 -49.62 -35.13
N HIS A 404 1.72 -49.71 -34.55
CA HIS A 404 0.66 -48.71 -34.69
C HIS A 404 1.03 -47.34 -34.09
N LYS A 405 1.74 -47.28 -32.96
CA LYS A 405 2.23 -46.01 -32.39
C LYS A 405 3.33 -45.42 -33.25
N TYR A 406 4.24 -46.25 -33.77
CA TYR A 406 5.31 -45.82 -34.67
C TYR A 406 4.76 -45.26 -35.98
N LEU A 407 3.81 -45.97 -36.61
CA LEU A 407 3.14 -45.52 -37.83
C LEU A 407 2.34 -44.23 -37.61
N ASN A 408 1.64 -44.10 -36.48
CA ASN A 408 0.95 -42.84 -36.13
C ASN A 408 1.93 -41.69 -35.93
N THR A 409 3.08 -41.90 -35.27
CA THR A 409 4.10 -40.85 -35.14
C THR A 409 4.70 -40.46 -36.49
N LEU A 410 4.91 -41.42 -37.39
CA LEU A 410 5.38 -41.15 -38.75
C LEU A 410 4.36 -40.37 -39.59
N ALA A 411 3.09 -40.75 -39.51
CA ALA A 411 1.99 -40.04 -40.16
C ALA A 411 1.89 -38.60 -39.62
N TYR A 412 2.04 -38.41 -38.31
CA TYR A 412 2.04 -37.09 -37.69
C TYR A 412 3.25 -36.24 -38.13
N VAL A 413 4.46 -36.82 -38.18
CA VAL A 413 5.65 -36.12 -38.70
C VAL A 413 5.47 -35.75 -40.18
N HIS A 414 4.88 -36.64 -40.98
CA HIS A 414 4.58 -36.36 -42.38
C HIS A 414 3.56 -35.22 -42.51
N GLN A 415 2.51 -35.23 -41.68
CA GLN A 415 1.51 -34.16 -41.65
C GLN A 415 2.15 -32.82 -41.30
N ILE A 416 2.98 -32.76 -40.25
CA ILE A 416 3.70 -31.54 -39.87
C ILE A 416 4.60 -31.04 -41.00
N ARG A 417 5.30 -31.93 -41.71
CA ARG A 417 6.13 -31.53 -42.86
C ARG A 417 5.29 -30.93 -43.99
N LEU A 418 4.12 -31.51 -44.24
CA LEU A 418 3.20 -31.03 -45.27
C LEU A 418 2.63 -29.65 -44.88
N ASP A 419 2.24 -29.49 -43.62
CA ASP A 419 1.75 -28.23 -43.06
C ASP A 419 2.85 -27.15 -43.06
N LEU A 420 4.10 -27.52 -42.77
CA LEU A 420 5.27 -26.63 -42.85
C LEU A 420 5.49 -26.17 -44.29
N GLN A 421 5.45 -27.09 -45.26
CA GLN A 421 5.63 -26.76 -46.67
C GLN A 421 4.51 -25.85 -47.17
N GLN A 422 3.25 -26.14 -46.83
CA GLN A 422 2.12 -25.28 -47.20
C GLN A 422 2.25 -23.88 -46.58
N THR A 423 2.68 -23.81 -45.32
CA THR A 423 2.92 -22.55 -44.62
C THR A 423 4.04 -21.76 -45.29
N GLN A 424 5.13 -22.43 -45.68
CA GLN A 424 6.25 -21.82 -46.38
C GLN A 424 5.84 -21.31 -47.77
N ASP A 425 5.06 -22.07 -48.52
CA ASP A 425 4.53 -21.67 -49.83
C ASP A 425 3.60 -20.45 -49.71
N ARG A 426 2.75 -20.40 -48.67
CA ARG A 426 1.91 -19.22 -48.39
C ARG A 426 2.75 -17.98 -48.07
N TYR A 427 3.76 -18.11 -47.20
CA TYR A 427 4.64 -16.98 -46.90
C TYR A 427 5.45 -16.52 -48.12
N ASN A 428 5.90 -17.44 -48.97
CA ASN A 428 6.58 -17.10 -50.20
C ASN A 428 5.66 -16.34 -51.17
N GLN A 429 4.40 -16.76 -51.31
CA GLN A 429 3.41 -16.05 -52.12
C GLN A 429 3.15 -14.64 -51.57
N MET A 430 2.91 -14.54 -50.26
CA MET A 430 2.71 -13.25 -49.59
C MET A 430 3.92 -12.32 -49.75
N ALA A 431 5.14 -12.85 -49.64
CA ALA A 431 6.36 -12.08 -49.85
C ALA A 431 6.48 -11.57 -51.31
N GLN A 432 6.11 -12.39 -52.30
CA GLN A 432 6.09 -11.99 -53.70
C GLN A 432 5.04 -10.90 -53.98
N GLU A 433 3.84 -11.04 -53.42
CA GLU A 433 2.79 -10.03 -53.53
C GLU A 433 3.20 -8.70 -52.91
N LEU A 434 3.76 -8.73 -51.69
CA LEU A 434 4.28 -7.54 -51.02
C LEU A 434 5.42 -6.90 -51.82
N GLN A 435 6.33 -7.69 -52.39
CA GLN A 435 7.39 -7.18 -53.24
C GLN A 435 6.84 -6.51 -54.51
N SER A 436 5.80 -7.09 -55.12
CA SER A 436 5.13 -6.51 -56.28
C SER A 436 4.43 -5.19 -55.93
N LYS A 437 3.70 -5.15 -54.81
CA LYS A 437 3.08 -3.92 -54.28
C LYS A 437 4.12 -2.83 -54.00
N LEU A 438 5.25 -3.19 -53.39
CA LEU A 438 6.36 -2.27 -53.11
C LEU A 438 6.93 -1.68 -54.41
N ASN A 439 7.19 -2.53 -55.41
CA ASN A 439 7.71 -2.08 -56.71
C ASN A 439 6.73 -1.12 -57.41
N GLU A 440 5.44 -1.43 -57.41
CA GLU A 440 4.42 -0.57 -58.02
C GLU A 440 4.33 0.79 -57.30
N LYS A 441 4.30 0.81 -55.97
CA LYS A 441 4.26 2.05 -55.18
C LYS A 441 5.55 2.85 -55.38
N SER A 442 6.72 2.20 -55.42
CA SER A 442 8.01 2.84 -55.72
C SER A 442 8.02 3.49 -57.10
N GLN A 443 7.48 2.82 -58.10
CA GLN A 443 7.36 3.36 -59.45
C GLN A 443 6.45 4.60 -59.49
N LYS A 444 5.24 4.52 -58.89
CA LYS A 444 4.32 5.66 -58.78
C LYS A 444 4.98 6.84 -58.05
N CYS A 445 5.73 6.57 -56.97
CA CYS A 445 6.43 7.62 -56.23
C CYS A 445 7.49 8.32 -57.08
N ASN A 446 8.22 7.55 -57.91
CA ASN A 446 9.20 8.10 -58.85
C ASN A 446 8.54 8.94 -59.96
N GLU A 447 7.40 8.48 -60.49
CA GLU A 447 6.62 9.22 -61.50
C GLU A 447 6.11 10.55 -60.94
N ILE A 448 5.51 10.53 -59.74
CA ILE A 448 5.04 11.76 -59.06
C ILE A 448 6.21 12.69 -58.76
N ARG A 449 7.35 12.15 -58.30
CA ARG A 449 8.55 12.94 -58.04
C ARG A 449 9.08 13.61 -59.30
N GLN A 450 9.12 12.90 -60.43
CA GLN A 450 9.52 13.48 -61.72
C GLN A 450 8.54 14.57 -62.16
N ALA A 451 7.23 14.30 -62.12
CA ALA A 451 6.20 15.28 -62.47
C ALA A 451 6.29 16.55 -61.60
N PHE A 452 6.57 16.41 -60.31
CA PHE A 452 6.79 17.53 -59.40
C PHE A 452 8.04 18.34 -59.74
N LEU A 453 9.16 17.68 -60.05
CA LEU A 453 10.39 18.36 -60.48
C LEU A 453 10.17 19.14 -61.78
N ASP A 454 9.44 18.57 -62.73
CA ASP A 454 9.10 19.22 -63.99
C ASP A 454 8.18 20.43 -63.77
N LEU A 455 7.14 20.29 -62.94
CA LEU A 455 6.27 21.39 -62.57
C LEU A 455 7.06 22.53 -61.92
N ARG A 456 7.95 22.19 -60.99
CA ARG A 456 8.78 23.17 -60.29
C ARG A 456 9.72 23.90 -61.24
N ARG A 457 10.34 23.19 -62.18
CA ARG A 457 11.16 23.80 -63.24
C ARG A 457 10.34 24.75 -64.11
N GLN A 458 9.12 24.37 -64.50
CA GLN A 458 8.22 25.23 -65.25
C GLN A 458 7.83 26.50 -64.47
N VAL A 459 7.58 26.39 -63.17
CA VAL A 459 7.31 27.54 -62.29
C VAL A 459 8.53 28.45 -62.19
N ALA A 460 9.73 27.88 -62.00
CA ALA A 460 10.97 28.65 -61.92
C ALA A 460 11.29 29.41 -63.21
N LEU A 461 11.02 28.81 -64.38
CA LEU A 461 11.19 29.48 -65.69
C LEU A 461 10.22 30.66 -65.88
N LYS A 462 9.02 30.59 -65.29
CA LYS A 462 8.02 31.67 -65.33
C LYS A 462 8.27 32.75 -64.27
N ALA A 463 9.14 32.49 -63.30
CA ALA A 463 9.47 33.43 -62.23
C ALA A 463 10.37 34.58 -62.71
N ALA A 464 10.24 35.74 -62.08
CA ALA A 464 11.01 36.93 -62.38
C ALA A 464 11.60 37.55 -61.12
N TYR A 465 12.71 38.26 -61.25
CA TYR A 465 13.34 38.95 -60.14
C TYR A 465 12.49 40.12 -59.63
N SER A 466 12.15 40.12 -58.35
CA SER A 466 11.29 41.13 -57.70
C SER A 466 11.70 42.59 -57.95
N ARG A 467 13.02 42.89 -58.03
CA ARG A 467 13.52 44.27 -58.26
C ARG A 467 13.62 44.69 -59.72
N THR A 468 13.77 43.74 -60.65
CA THR A 468 14.09 44.05 -62.04
C THR A 468 13.06 43.56 -63.03
N ASN A 469 12.07 42.77 -62.60
CA ASN A 469 11.05 42.10 -63.43
C ASN A 469 11.58 41.29 -64.62
N LYS A 470 12.89 41.05 -64.65
CA LYS A 470 13.54 40.18 -65.64
C LYS A 470 13.36 38.73 -65.22
N GLN A 471 13.11 37.86 -66.19
CA GLN A 471 13.04 36.42 -65.98
C GLN A 471 14.36 35.88 -65.43
N ILE A 472 14.27 34.82 -64.63
CA ILE A 472 15.44 34.15 -64.10
C ILE A 472 16.13 33.37 -65.24
N PRO A 473 17.43 33.56 -65.49
CA PRO A 473 18.15 32.82 -66.53
C PRO A 473 18.13 31.31 -66.27
N GLU A 474 17.93 30.52 -67.32
CA GLU A 474 17.84 29.05 -67.21
C GLU A 474 19.11 28.43 -66.61
N ALA A 475 20.29 28.97 -66.92
CA ALA A 475 21.56 28.52 -66.33
C ALA A 475 21.58 28.63 -64.80
N ARG A 476 20.93 29.65 -64.24
CA ARG A 476 20.80 29.88 -62.78
C ARG A 476 19.82 28.90 -62.14
N ILE A 477 18.77 28.53 -62.85
CA ILE A 477 17.78 27.54 -62.40
C ILE A 477 18.44 26.16 -62.33
N VAL A 478 19.18 25.78 -63.38
CA VAL A 478 19.94 24.50 -63.40
C VAL A 478 20.96 24.44 -62.27
N GLU A 479 21.67 25.54 -61.99
CA GLU A 479 22.61 25.60 -60.86
C GLU A 479 21.90 25.37 -59.51
N TRP A 480 20.71 25.97 -59.31
CA TRP A 480 19.90 25.74 -58.11
C TRP A 480 19.37 24.31 -58.02
N GLU A 481 18.92 23.72 -59.12
CA GLU A 481 18.47 22.33 -59.16
C GLU A 481 19.58 21.35 -58.75
N VAL A 482 20.82 21.58 -59.22
CA VAL A 482 21.99 20.77 -58.84
C VAL A 482 22.32 20.94 -57.36
N GLN A 483 22.37 22.17 -56.85
CA GLN A 483 22.65 22.43 -55.43
C GLN A 483 21.59 21.85 -54.51
N GLU A 484 20.32 21.94 -54.90
CA GLU A 484 19.21 21.40 -54.13
C GLU A 484 19.20 19.87 -54.19
N SER A 485 19.45 19.26 -55.34
CA SER A 485 19.59 17.81 -55.46
C SER A 485 20.72 17.29 -54.57
N ALA A 486 21.84 18.00 -54.47
CA ALA A 486 22.94 17.65 -53.58
C ALA A 486 22.51 17.72 -52.10
N ARG A 487 21.83 18.81 -51.70
CA ARG A 487 21.29 18.95 -50.33
C ARG A 487 20.24 17.89 -50.00
N ASN A 488 19.34 17.61 -50.94
CA ASN A 488 18.31 16.57 -50.78
C ASN A 488 18.95 15.19 -50.62
N LYS A 489 20.04 14.90 -51.33
CA LYS A 489 20.81 13.66 -51.15
C LYS A 489 21.42 13.58 -49.74
N THR A 490 22.06 14.66 -49.26
CA THR A 490 22.61 14.68 -47.89
C THR A 490 21.53 14.54 -46.82
N LEU A 491 20.35 15.16 -47.04
CA LEU A 491 19.21 15.03 -46.14
C LEU A 491 18.66 13.60 -46.12
N GLN A 492 18.60 12.95 -47.28
CA GLN A 492 18.17 11.55 -47.39
C GLN A 492 19.16 10.61 -46.68
N GLU A 493 20.47 10.84 -46.83
CA GLU A 493 21.51 10.09 -46.11
C GLU A 493 21.35 10.25 -44.58
N LEU A 494 21.20 11.49 -44.10
CA LEU A 494 20.97 11.77 -42.68
C LEU A 494 19.67 11.12 -42.15
N ARG A 495 18.60 11.12 -42.94
CA ARG A 495 17.33 10.46 -42.58
C ARG A 495 17.49 8.94 -42.48
N LEU A 496 18.23 8.33 -43.41
CA LEU A 496 18.53 6.90 -43.35
C LEU A 496 19.36 6.54 -42.13
N ASP A 497 20.35 7.37 -41.78
CA ASP A 497 21.16 7.15 -40.60
C ASP A 497 20.35 7.35 -39.30
N ALA A 498 19.45 8.34 -39.26
CA ALA A 498 18.52 8.50 -38.14
C ALA A 498 17.59 7.29 -37.98
N LEU A 499 17.03 6.78 -39.09
CA LEU A 499 16.21 5.56 -39.10
C LEU A 499 16.99 4.33 -38.63
N ARG A 500 18.25 4.16 -39.08
CA ARG A 500 19.12 3.08 -38.63
C ARG A 500 19.38 3.16 -37.13
N GLN A 501 19.76 4.33 -36.63
CA GLN A 501 20.00 4.56 -35.21
C GLN A 501 18.75 4.29 -34.39
N ARG A 502 17.57 4.73 -34.85
CA ARG A 502 16.28 4.43 -34.21
C ARG A 502 16.03 2.93 -34.12
N ASN A 503 16.20 2.20 -35.24
CA ASN A 503 15.99 0.75 -35.27
C ASN A 503 16.99 0.01 -34.36
N ILE A 504 18.25 0.45 -34.31
CA ILE A 504 19.25 -0.10 -33.39
C ILE A 504 18.83 0.15 -31.95
N LEU A 505 18.39 1.35 -31.62
CA LEU A 505 17.92 1.73 -30.29
C LEU A 505 16.73 0.85 -29.88
N THR A 506 15.71 0.69 -30.74
CA THR A 506 14.57 -0.19 -30.48
C THR A 506 15.01 -1.64 -30.26
N LYS A 507 15.93 -2.15 -31.08
CA LYS A 507 16.47 -3.51 -30.91
C LYS A 507 17.24 -3.67 -29.60
N GLN A 508 18.06 -2.69 -29.24
CA GLN A 508 18.81 -2.67 -27.98
C GLN A 508 17.86 -2.59 -26.77
N GLN A 509 16.82 -1.75 -26.83
CA GLN A 509 15.78 -1.69 -25.79
C GLN A 509 15.06 -3.03 -25.63
N GLN A 510 14.68 -3.70 -26.72
CA GLN A 510 14.08 -5.03 -26.65
C GLN A 510 15.04 -6.07 -26.05
N GLN A 511 16.32 -6.02 -26.40
CA GLN A 511 17.33 -6.89 -25.80
C GLN A 511 17.53 -6.59 -24.31
N LEU A 512 17.43 -5.33 -23.90
CA LEU A 512 17.55 -4.89 -22.52
C LEU A 512 16.35 -5.36 -21.69
N LYS A 513 15.13 -5.17 -22.18
CA LYS A 513 13.91 -5.73 -21.57
C LYS A 513 14.00 -7.25 -21.38
N LYS A 514 14.44 -7.98 -22.41
CA LYS A 514 14.67 -9.44 -22.33
C LYS A 514 15.76 -9.87 -21.35
N LYS A 515 16.68 -8.96 -20.99
CA LYS A 515 17.72 -9.24 -19.98
C LYS A 515 17.24 -8.87 -18.56
N GLU A 516 16.34 -7.90 -18.43
CA GLU A 516 15.67 -7.56 -17.17
C GLU A 516 14.67 -8.65 -16.76
N GLU A 517 14.10 -9.36 -17.74
CA GLU A 517 13.30 -10.57 -17.56
C GLU A 517 14.23 -11.80 -17.41
N LEU A 518 14.35 -12.36 -16.20
CA LEU A 518 15.11 -13.61 -15.98
C LEU A 518 14.41 -14.83 -16.61
N ALA A 519 13.09 -14.74 -16.77
CA ALA A 519 12.21 -15.67 -17.47
C ALA A 519 10.94 -14.90 -17.92
N GLU A 520 10.16 -15.47 -18.83
CA GLU A 520 8.90 -14.86 -19.31
C GLU A 520 7.96 -14.57 -18.13
N GLY A 521 7.71 -13.29 -17.86
CA GLY A 521 6.90 -12.82 -16.73
C GLY A 521 7.61 -12.76 -15.36
N LEU A 522 8.95 -12.83 -15.31
CA LEU A 522 9.73 -12.71 -14.07
C LEU A 522 10.79 -11.62 -14.19
N HIS A 523 10.47 -10.43 -13.67
CA HIS A 523 11.42 -9.31 -13.60
C HIS A 523 12.37 -9.48 -12.41
N LEU A 524 13.64 -9.09 -12.58
CA LEU A 524 14.66 -9.17 -11.53
C LEU A 524 14.28 -8.39 -10.26
N ILE A 525 13.55 -7.28 -10.43
CA ILE A 525 13.08 -6.41 -9.34
C ILE A 525 12.05 -7.16 -8.48
N ASP A 526 11.09 -7.84 -9.10
CA ASP A 526 10.07 -8.62 -8.38
C ASP A 526 10.71 -9.75 -7.56
N PHE A 527 11.75 -10.37 -8.09
CA PHE A 527 12.50 -11.40 -7.38
C PHE A 527 13.21 -10.86 -6.13
N GLU A 528 13.87 -9.71 -6.23
CA GLU A 528 14.51 -9.07 -5.08
C GLU A 528 13.46 -8.52 -4.07
N GLN A 529 12.32 -8.00 -4.54
CA GLN A 529 11.22 -7.58 -3.68
C GLN A 529 10.64 -8.76 -2.88
N LEU A 530 10.34 -9.88 -3.55
CA LEU A 530 9.86 -11.10 -2.89
C LEU A 530 10.86 -11.62 -1.85
N LYS A 531 12.15 -11.49 -2.11
CA LYS A 531 13.22 -11.90 -1.20
C LYS A 531 13.26 -10.99 0.04
N ILE A 532 13.12 -9.68 -0.13
CA ILE A 532 13.02 -8.70 0.98
C ILE A 532 11.77 -8.98 1.83
N GLU A 533 10.63 -9.21 1.18
CA GLU A 533 9.38 -9.51 1.88
C GLU A 533 9.47 -10.81 2.68
N ASN A 534 10.05 -11.86 2.08
CA ASN A 534 10.25 -13.14 2.77
C ASN A 534 11.16 -12.98 3.99
N GLN A 535 12.24 -12.21 3.85
CA GLN A 535 13.13 -11.90 4.97
C GLN A 535 12.39 -11.13 6.08
N THR A 536 11.62 -10.10 5.73
CA THR A 536 10.85 -9.29 6.69
C THR A 536 9.79 -10.12 7.42
N LEU A 537 9.13 -11.05 6.71
CA LEU A 537 8.16 -11.97 7.31
C LEU A 537 8.83 -12.95 8.27
N ASN A 538 10.01 -13.47 7.92
CA ASN A 538 10.78 -14.34 8.82
C ASN A 538 11.21 -13.61 10.10
N GLU A 539 11.68 -12.36 9.99
CA GLU A 539 12.01 -11.52 11.16
C GLU A 539 10.79 -11.31 12.07
N LYS A 540 9.61 -11.05 11.50
CA LYS A 540 8.35 -10.95 12.28
C LYS A 540 7.97 -12.28 12.94
N ILE A 541 8.18 -13.41 12.28
CA ILE A 541 7.93 -14.73 12.86
C ILE A 541 8.86 -14.96 14.05
N GLU A 542 10.14 -14.61 13.94
CA GLU A 542 11.10 -14.71 15.04
C GLU A 542 10.70 -13.82 16.23
N GLU A 543 10.37 -12.55 16.00
CA GLU A 543 9.90 -11.64 17.06
C GLU A 543 8.67 -12.19 17.79
N ARG A 544 7.68 -12.71 17.03
CA ARG A 544 6.48 -13.31 17.61
C ARG A 544 6.77 -14.59 18.38
N ASN A 545 7.72 -15.40 17.92
CA ASN A 545 8.16 -16.59 18.65
C ASN A 545 8.85 -16.23 19.97
N GLU A 546 9.69 -15.19 19.98
CA GLU A 546 10.29 -14.68 21.21
C GLU A 546 9.24 -14.20 22.21
N ASP A 547 8.25 -13.44 21.75
CA ASP A 547 7.17 -12.95 22.60
C ASP A 547 6.29 -14.07 23.13
N LEU A 548 5.99 -15.06 22.29
CA LEU A 548 5.28 -16.28 22.71
C LEU A 548 6.07 -17.03 23.79
N GLN A 549 7.39 -17.09 23.67
CA GLN A 549 8.26 -17.69 24.68
C GLN A 549 8.28 -16.88 25.99
N LYS A 550 8.31 -15.54 25.92
CA LYS A 550 8.18 -14.66 27.09
C LYS A 550 6.85 -14.89 27.81
N GLN A 551 5.75 -15.03 27.07
CA GLN A 551 4.43 -15.29 27.65
C GLN A 551 4.33 -16.68 28.27
N LYS A 552 4.87 -17.73 27.64
CA LYS A 552 4.97 -19.07 28.23
C LYS A 552 5.71 -19.03 29.56
N ASN A 553 6.84 -18.32 29.64
CA ASN A 553 7.61 -18.16 30.88
C ASN A 553 6.82 -17.42 31.98
N LYS A 554 6.08 -16.35 31.61
CA LYS A 554 5.19 -15.65 32.55
C LYS A 554 4.09 -16.56 33.06
N ASN A 555 3.44 -17.32 32.18
CA ASN A 555 2.39 -18.27 32.54
C ASN A 555 2.94 -19.34 33.51
N MET A 556 4.10 -19.93 33.21
CA MET A 556 4.76 -20.90 34.08
C MET A 556 5.03 -20.33 35.48
N LYS A 557 5.55 -19.10 35.57
CA LYS A 557 5.76 -18.41 36.86
C LYS A 557 4.43 -18.19 37.60
N SER A 558 3.38 -17.75 36.91
CA SER A 558 2.05 -17.57 37.51
C SER A 558 1.48 -18.89 38.04
N VAL A 559 1.59 -19.99 37.28
CA VAL A 559 1.17 -21.33 37.72
C VAL A 559 1.93 -21.77 38.97
N LEU A 560 3.24 -21.51 39.03
CA LEU A 560 4.05 -21.79 40.22
C LEU A 560 3.58 -20.96 41.43
N MET A 561 3.33 -19.67 41.23
CA MET A 561 2.80 -18.78 42.28
C MET A 561 1.41 -19.21 42.77
N PHE A 562 0.51 -19.62 41.86
CA PHE A 562 -0.79 -20.18 42.23
C PHE A 562 -0.63 -21.47 43.03
N SER A 563 0.30 -22.33 42.64
CA SER A 563 0.59 -23.57 43.36
C SER A 563 1.07 -23.30 44.79
N HIS A 564 2.05 -22.41 44.96
CA HIS A 564 2.52 -21.98 46.29
C HIS A 564 1.42 -21.30 47.11
N THR A 565 0.58 -20.48 46.48
CA THR A 565 -0.54 -19.81 47.17
C THR A 565 -1.57 -20.82 47.64
N ARG A 566 -1.89 -21.81 46.81
CA ARG A 566 -2.80 -22.92 47.15
C ARG A 566 -2.25 -23.73 48.32
N GLU A 567 -0.97 -24.05 48.33
CA GLU A 567 -0.31 -24.78 49.42
C GLU A 567 -0.34 -23.98 50.74
N LYS A 568 0.05 -22.70 50.70
CA LYS A 568 -0.02 -21.80 51.87
C LYS A 568 -1.44 -21.67 52.41
N LEU A 569 -2.42 -21.54 51.53
CA LEU A 569 -3.83 -21.46 51.93
C LEU A 569 -4.30 -22.77 52.56
N GLY A 570 -3.89 -23.91 52.03
CA GLY A 570 -4.12 -25.23 52.65
C GLY A 570 -3.53 -25.31 54.06
N HIS A 571 -2.28 -24.89 54.25
CA HIS A 571 -1.63 -24.87 55.57
C HIS A 571 -2.32 -23.93 56.57
N VAL A 572 -2.68 -22.72 56.13
CA VAL A 572 -3.42 -21.76 56.97
C VAL A 572 -4.80 -22.31 57.33
N GLY A 573 -5.49 -22.93 56.38
CA GLY A 573 -6.77 -23.59 56.61
C GLY A 573 -6.67 -24.72 57.65
N GLN A 574 -5.62 -25.53 57.58
CA GLN A 574 -5.37 -26.58 58.58
C GLN A 574 -5.09 -26.00 59.97
N LYS A 575 -4.25 -24.97 60.06
CA LYS A 575 -4.01 -24.25 61.32
C LYS A 575 -5.27 -23.64 61.92
N PHE A 576 -6.16 -23.09 61.07
CA PHE A 576 -7.44 -22.54 61.49
C PHE A 576 -8.33 -23.64 62.09
N GLN A 577 -8.47 -24.78 61.42
CA GLN A 577 -9.22 -25.93 61.94
C GLN A 577 -8.66 -26.43 63.27
N ASP A 578 -7.34 -26.49 63.42
CA ASP A 578 -6.73 -26.91 64.69
C ASP A 578 -6.96 -25.88 65.80
N GLN A 579 -6.92 -24.58 65.50
CA GLN A 579 -7.32 -23.55 66.45
C GLN A 579 -8.81 -23.63 66.82
N GLU A 580 -9.70 -23.91 65.88
CA GLU A 580 -11.12 -24.13 66.19
C GLU A 580 -11.31 -25.29 67.16
N LYS A 581 -10.62 -26.42 66.95
CA LYS A 581 -10.65 -27.56 67.89
C LYS A 581 -10.16 -27.16 69.28
N ILE A 582 -9.08 -26.37 69.37
CA ILE A 582 -8.56 -25.86 70.65
C ILE A 582 -9.58 -24.94 71.32
N ASN A 583 -10.20 -24.04 70.56
CA ASN A 583 -11.23 -23.13 71.07
C ASN A 583 -12.46 -23.89 71.55
N TYR A 584 -12.87 -24.96 70.85
CA TYR A 584 -13.95 -25.85 71.28
C TYR A 584 -13.62 -26.51 72.62
N LYS A 585 -12.42 -27.11 72.75
CA LYS A 585 -11.96 -27.69 74.02
C LYS A 585 -11.93 -26.65 75.15
N LYS A 586 -11.43 -25.43 74.88
CA LYS A 586 -11.43 -24.34 75.86
C LYS A 586 -12.84 -23.96 76.27
N LYS A 587 -13.78 -23.90 75.32
CA LYS A 587 -15.19 -23.61 75.60
C LYS A 587 -15.80 -24.70 76.49
N ASP A 588 -15.58 -25.98 76.18
CA ASP A 588 -16.03 -27.09 77.00
C ASP A 588 -15.46 -27.03 78.42
N THR A 589 -14.15 -26.75 78.56
CA THR A 589 -13.53 -26.58 79.89
C THR A 589 -14.11 -25.40 80.66
N LEU A 590 -14.40 -24.30 79.97
CA LEU A 590 -14.98 -23.10 80.56
C LEU A 590 -16.41 -23.37 81.03
N ASP A 591 -17.21 -24.06 80.23
CA ASP A 591 -18.57 -24.45 80.61
C ASP A 591 -18.58 -25.47 81.75
N GLY A 592 -17.61 -26.39 81.79
CA GLY A 592 -17.37 -27.28 82.93
C GLY A 592 -17.02 -26.51 84.22
N LEU A 593 -16.11 -25.53 84.13
CA LEU A 593 -15.75 -24.66 85.26
C LEU A 593 -16.94 -23.80 85.71
N ARG A 594 -17.74 -23.28 84.78
CA ARG A 594 -18.98 -22.53 85.10
C ARG A 594 -19.96 -23.40 85.87
N LYS A 595 -20.15 -24.65 85.45
CA LYS A 595 -21.01 -25.61 86.15
C LYS A 595 -20.50 -25.88 87.56
N SER A 596 -19.21 -26.18 87.71
CA SER A 596 -18.58 -26.42 89.03
C SER A 596 -18.70 -25.19 89.94
N LEU A 597 -18.47 -23.99 89.41
CA LEU A 597 -18.67 -22.74 90.14
C LEU A 597 -20.14 -22.56 90.58
N GLY A 598 -21.08 -22.92 89.72
CA GLY A 598 -22.52 -22.95 90.05
C GLY A 598 -22.82 -23.89 91.21
N GLU A 599 -22.31 -25.12 91.17
CA GLU A 599 -22.45 -26.12 92.24
C GLU A 599 -21.84 -25.62 93.56
N GLN A 600 -20.63 -25.05 93.52
CA GLN A 600 -19.97 -24.45 94.69
C GLN A 600 -20.75 -23.26 95.26
N LYS A 601 -21.35 -22.42 94.42
CA LYS A 601 -22.22 -21.32 94.88
C LYS A 601 -23.45 -21.85 95.61
N VAL A 602 -24.14 -22.86 95.04
CA VAL A 602 -25.29 -23.50 95.68
C VAL A 602 -24.88 -24.14 97.00
N TYR A 603 -23.74 -24.82 97.05
CA TYR A 603 -23.22 -25.43 98.28
C TYR A 603 -22.89 -24.38 99.35
N LYS A 604 -22.22 -23.28 98.96
CA LYS A 604 -21.96 -22.13 99.84
C LYS A 604 -23.27 -21.55 100.39
N ASP A 605 -24.29 -21.41 99.55
CA ASP A 605 -25.59 -20.88 99.97
C ASP A 605 -26.31 -21.85 100.92
N LYS A 606 -26.23 -23.17 100.69
CA LYS A 606 -26.72 -24.18 101.66
C LYS A 606 -26.02 -24.04 103.01
N LEU A 607 -24.69 -24.00 103.03
CA LEU A 607 -23.91 -23.79 104.26
C LEU A 607 -24.27 -22.47 104.94
N ARG A 608 -24.49 -21.39 104.19
CA ARG A 608 -24.93 -20.11 104.75
C ARG A 608 -26.31 -20.22 105.40
N THR A 609 -27.23 -20.96 104.76
CA THR A 609 -28.58 -21.20 105.27
C THR A 609 -28.55 -22.08 106.53
N GLU A 610 -27.72 -23.13 106.55
CA GLU A 610 -27.47 -23.96 107.73
C GLU A 610 -26.82 -23.16 108.87
N ASN A 611 -25.83 -22.32 108.57
CA ASN A 611 -25.20 -21.45 109.56
C ASN A 611 -26.20 -20.44 110.14
N LEU A 612 -27.11 -19.90 109.32
CA LEU A 612 -28.22 -19.07 109.78
C LEU A 612 -29.19 -19.86 110.70
N LYS A 613 -29.55 -21.09 110.35
CA LYS A 613 -30.38 -21.97 111.19
C LYS A 613 -29.70 -22.30 112.52
N LEU A 614 -28.41 -22.66 112.49
CA LEU A 614 -27.61 -22.90 113.70
C LEU A 614 -27.55 -21.63 114.57
N LYS A 615 -27.31 -20.46 113.98
CA LYS A 615 -27.36 -19.17 114.71
C LYS A 615 -28.71 -18.89 115.34
N GLN A 616 -29.83 -19.25 114.69
CA GLN A 616 -31.18 -19.14 115.24
C GLN A 616 -31.43 -20.14 116.38
N GLN A 617 -30.95 -21.39 116.25
CA GLN A 617 -31.07 -22.42 117.29
C GLN A 617 -30.21 -22.10 118.53
N THR A 618 -29.06 -21.45 118.36
CA THR A 618 -28.17 -21.01 119.45
C THR A 618 -28.48 -19.59 119.94
N GLY A 619 -29.74 -19.14 119.89
CA GLY A 619 -30.17 -17.75 120.09
C GLY A 619 -29.76 -17.06 121.40
N ILE A 620 -29.18 -17.79 122.36
CA ILE A 620 -28.67 -17.26 123.63
C ILE A 620 -27.15 -16.99 123.59
N VAL A 621 -26.39 -17.61 122.68
CA VAL A 621 -24.90 -17.57 122.66
C VAL A 621 -24.34 -16.45 121.76
N ASN A 622 -25.17 -15.78 120.95
CA ASN A 622 -24.72 -14.83 119.93
C ASN A 622 -25.05 -13.35 120.23
N ARG A 623 -25.47 -13.00 121.46
CA ARG A 623 -25.59 -11.59 121.85
C ARG A 623 -24.22 -11.06 122.28
N PRO A 624 -23.66 -10.03 121.63
CA PRO A 624 -22.36 -9.47 122.00
C PRO A 624 -22.35 -8.96 123.44
N GLU A 625 -23.49 -8.48 123.95
CA GLU A 625 -23.71 -8.09 125.34
C GLU A 625 -23.50 -9.25 126.32
N LEU A 626 -23.98 -10.47 125.99
CA LEU A 626 -23.79 -11.65 126.83
C LEU A 626 -22.38 -12.24 126.72
N MET A 627 -21.75 -12.18 125.54
CA MET A 627 -20.35 -12.57 125.37
C MET A 627 -19.42 -11.63 126.15
N GLN A 628 -19.72 -10.33 126.15
CA GLN A 628 -18.98 -9.33 126.93
C GLN A 628 -19.25 -9.47 128.42
N ASP A 629 -20.48 -9.75 128.85
CA ASP A 629 -20.80 -10.05 130.25
C ASP A 629 -20.16 -11.37 130.72
N TYR A 630 -20.11 -12.40 129.87
CA TYR A 630 -19.40 -13.66 130.15
C TYR A 630 -17.88 -13.46 130.21
N SER A 631 -17.31 -12.68 129.28
CA SER A 631 -15.88 -12.34 129.30
C SER A 631 -15.53 -11.50 130.53
N ASN A 632 -16.37 -10.55 130.91
CA ASN A 632 -16.21 -9.75 132.12
C ASN A 632 -16.35 -10.61 133.38
N ARG A 633 -17.34 -11.51 133.43
CA ARG A 633 -17.49 -12.47 134.55
C ARG A 633 -16.33 -13.44 134.64
N LYS A 634 -15.82 -13.94 133.51
CA LYS A 634 -14.67 -14.84 133.49
C LYS A 634 -13.40 -14.11 133.93
N SER A 635 -13.18 -12.88 133.46
CA SER A 635 -12.09 -12.02 133.94
C SER A 635 -12.21 -11.72 135.43
N ASN A 636 -13.41 -11.39 135.93
CA ASN A 636 -13.66 -11.23 137.37
C ASN A 636 -13.43 -12.54 138.15
N GLN A 637 -13.82 -13.69 137.59
CA GLN A 637 -13.64 -14.98 138.22
C GLN A 637 -12.16 -15.38 138.28
N ASP A 638 -11.39 -15.11 137.23
CA ASP A 638 -9.94 -15.31 137.18
C ASP A 638 -9.23 -14.35 138.15
N GLN A 639 -9.64 -13.07 138.22
CA GLN A 639 -9.14 -12.12 139.23
C GLN A 639 -9.44 -12.57 140.66
N LEU A 640 -10.67 -13.00 140.95
CA LEU A 640 -11.04 -13.53 142.27
C LEU A 640 -10.27 -14.81 142.61
N ARG A 641 -9.97 -15.65 141.62
CA ARG A 641 -9.19 -16.88 141.81
C ARG A 641 -7.71 -16.56 142.07
N ASP A 642 -7.16 -15.56 141.40
CA ASP A 642 -5.80 -15.07 141.67
C ASP A 642 -5.70 -14.41 143.04
N GLU A 643 -6.71 -13.64 143.46
CA GLU A 643 -6.79 -13.09 144.82
C GLU A 643 -6.92 -14.18 145.88
N LEU A 644 -7.69 -15.24 145.61
CA LEU A 644 -7.81 -16.39 146.50
C LEU A 644 -6.48 -17.13 146.62
N GLY A 645 -5.83 -17.41 145.48
CA GLY A 645 -4.50 -18.02 145.46
C GLY A 645 -3.44 -17.17 146.18
N HIS A 646 -3.50 -15.84 146.02
CA HIS A 646 -2.61 -14.93 146.73
C HIS A 646 -2.84 -14.97 148.26
N LYS A 647 -4.10 -14.98 148.71
CA LYS A 647 -4.44 -15.12 150.13
C LYS A 647 -4.05 -16.48 150.70
N GLU A 648 -4.22 -17.57 149.96
CA GLU A 648 -3.79 -18.92 150.37
C GLU A 648 -2.26 -18.99 150.54
N VAL A 649 -1.50 -18.42 149.60
CA VAL A 649 -0.03 -18.33 149.69
C VAL A 649 0.37 -17.46 150.89
N LEU A 650 -0.33 -16.35 151.15
CA LEU A 650 -0.04 -15.48 152.29
C LEU A 650 -0.28 -16.20 153.64
N LEU A 651 -1.37 -16.97 153.73
CA LEU A 651 -1.69 -17.76 154.93
C LEU A 651 -0.65 -18.88 155.15
N LEU A 652 -0.21 -19.54 154.06
CA LEU A 652 0.82 -20.57 154.10
C LEU A 652 2.17 -19.97 154.53
N CYS A 653 2.54 -18.79 154.03
CA CYS A 653 3.73 -18.06 154.44
C CYS A 653 3.68 -17.66 155.92
N GLN A 654 2.53 -17.21 156.44
CA GLN A 654 2.37 -16.95 157.88
C GLN A 654 2.51 -18.22 158.72
N TYR A 655 1.93 -19.35 158.28
CA TYR A 655 2.07 -20.64 158.95
C TYR A 655 3.52 -21.13 158.99
N VAL A 656 4.24 -21.03 157.86
CA VAL A 656 5.66 -21.39 157.77
C VAL A 656 6.54 -20.46 158.62
N GLN A 657 6.26 -19.15 158.64
CA GLN A 657 6.96 -18.21 159.54
C GLN A 657 6.75 -18.52 161.02
N GLN A 658 5.53 -18.93 161.42
CA GLN A 658 5.28 -19.38 162.80
C GLN A 658 6.03 -20.68 163.13
N LYS A 659 6.05 -21.66 162.21
CA LYS A 659 6.83 -22.90 162.36
C LYS A 659 8.34 -22.64 162.43
N LEU A 660 8.88 -21.72 161.63
CA LEU A 660 10.29 -21.32 161.66
C LEU A 660 10.66 -20.64 162.97
N LYS A 661 9.82 -19.72 163.49
CA LYS A 661 10.03 -19.13 164.83
C LYS A 661 10.00 -20.17 165.94
N HIS A 662 9.14 -21.19 165.82
CA HIS A 662 9.11 -22.29 166.78
C HIS A 662 10.37 -23.17 166.71
N MET A 663 10.85 -23.51 165.50
CA MET A 663 12.11 -24.24 165.34
C MET A 663 13.33 -23.42 165.80
N GLN A 664 13.35 -22.10 165.58
CA GLN A 664 14.43 -21.23 166.08
C GLN A 664 14.49 -21.22 167.60
N ARG A 665 13.35 -21.22 168.32
CA ARG A 665 13.34 -21.42 169.77
C ARG A 665 13.87 -22.79 170.18
N ILE A 666 13.50 -23.86 169.48
CA ILE A 666 13.99 -25.21 169.80
C ILE A 666 15.51 -25.31 169.55
N ILE A 667 16.03 -24.65 168.52
CA ILE A 667 17.47 -24.57 168.24
C ILE A 667 18.19 -23.74 169.31
N GLU A 668 17.64 -22.60 169.74
CA GLU A 668 18.21 -21.82 170.86
C GLU A 668 18.19 -22.61 172.19
N GLU A 669 17.12 -23.38 172.46
CA GLU A 669 17.05 -24.28 173.61
C GLU A 669 18.09 -25.41 173.51
N TYR A 670 18.30 -26.00 172.33
CA TYR A 670 19.33 -27.02 172.10
C TYR A 670 20.76 -26.45 172.16
N GLN A 671 20.99 -25.23 171.67
CA GLN A 671 22.28 -24.54 171.76
C GLN A 671 22.61 -24.16 173.21
N ASN A 672 21.61 -23.74 174.00
CA ASN A 672 21.77 -23.55 175.44
C ASN A 672 22.06 -24.88 176.17
N HIS A 673 21.45 -25.99 175.73
CA HIS A 673 21.71 -27.33 176.29
C HIS A 673 23.09 -27.90 175.91
N LEU A 674 23.63 -27.54 174.74
CA LEU A 674 24.98 -27.88 174.29
C LEU A 674 26.05 -27.04 175.01
N ASN A 675 25.82 -25.73 175.20
CA ASN A 675 26.72 -24.87 175.98
C ASN A 675 26.78 -25.26 177.47
N GLN A 676 25.71 -25.81 178.04
CA GLN A 676 25.72 -26.38 179.40
C GLN A 676 26.45 -27.73 179.50
N ARG A 677 26.68 -28.43 178.38
CA ARG A 677 27.45 -29.69 178.32
C ARG A 677 28.94 -29.48 178.04
N GLU A 678 29.36 -28.34 177.48
CA GLU A 678 30.78 -27.98 177.27
C GLU A 678 31.44 -27.30 178.48
N GLN A 679 30.72 -27.10 179.60
CA GLN A 679 31.27 -26.58 180.87
C GLN A 679 31.24 -27.61 182.03
N GLN A 680 30.95 -28.88 181.73
CA GLN A 680 31.41 -30.04 182.51
C GLN A 680 32.64 -30.63 181.83
#